data_AF-A0AAJ1BRM3-F1
#
_entry.id   AF-A0AAJ1BRM3-F1
#
_cell.length_a   1.000
_cell.length_b   1.000
_cell.length_c   1.000
_cell.angle_alpha   90.00
_cell.angle_beta   90.00
_cell.angle_gamma   90.00
#
_symmetry.space_group_name_H-M   'P 1'
#
loop_
_entity.id
_entity.type
_entity.pdbx_description
1 polymer ?
#
loop_
_entity_poly.entity_id
_entity_poly.type
_entity_poly.pdbx_seq_one_letter_code
_entity_poly.pdbx_strand_id
1 'polypeptide(L)'
;MSDDPLDDRIIREREFRRRVNVDLSDVVVPERSGDEEERREELAAAVDEALGNVFDPFEQASGDEPGAIQEDGSVPLAPERDIVTEVAVEGERRVNWLLMVAMILVYSAIGIQAGIALSPYLAMAVLLILAAVGFALGERWVPERNMALLGVTWVIIAMKVLYGLAIELNRWDYIGVESLGVLLLFLVAVNVLASYRHDHDAIAAQSTLVLLAIGSTAGSVLGEIGVAVMILVATLLMHGLALHRQSGNLAALGVAASNLWIGMHAITGGFEIGSLKILSLESPLLLFLLLMAVTGINAAMAARFAREDNWFSKAFKALGLGEPGLWGVSISLGMVGALLTVAASREEMGYALGMVSFLGAAFGGSYLSVRGVESRRVAIPLLGVAPVLVLILLAGDRVGDSLPLDSYELFTVLGTIVTGFVMLRDQERVTDRVLWLGAVVILTLLVILVPTEASEAGGDGGFLLLALLGALHIGTAVLAINRDSPSLAGVTVLLPWSWVLIEEVVQEAARTLLVANDAADPGSIIDLDPGPLGAYLALSSVLLVVVNVRLGETGVNLAARFLGVTEISASIRDSGALQLWSIGWWLPLLTMIFMAHFGGFTAVTLLLVLLLLTTLHFGAEIAGRRVGDAGNMVTILAVAVVVMEWRHGLFVPLSALLCLSIASLMLTRAWDNENLYTSGMSMMSLPLLLALSGREATRILELTESLPEVDMVLVSVACAAIVLGVYLPRAGGIEKLLNPALAALWLLVIVIALSFDQGNQTAQTASVAMFVVSSLWLVARGELRAELKSVAMRDTRLEMAAKAVGDEAMFEGSGEVSMYDARRAAMEAERRKRRDKMGTDDLRELYTTDVSHKP
;
A
#
# COMPACT_ATOMS: atom_id res chain seq x y z
N MET A 1 42.15 -51.15 29.54
CA MET A 1 42.66 -51.51 28.21
C MET A 1 41.54 -52.19 27.44
N SER A 2 40.88 -51.42 26.58
CA SER A 2 40.31 -51.79 25.28
C SER A 2 39.85 -50.46 24.69
N ASP A 3 40.63 -49.98 23.72
CA ASP A 3 40.34 -48.81 22.90
C ASP A 3 39.28 -49.21 21.86
N ASP A 4 38.20 -48.46 21.77
CA ASP A 4 37.40 -48.34 20.55
C ASP A 4 36.82 -46.91 20.49
N PRO A 5 37.08 -46.12 19.43
CA PRO A 5 36.54 -44.78 19.30
C PRO A 5 35.11 -44.82 18.77
N LEU A 6 34.24 -43.99 19.36
CA LEU A 6 32.88 -43.71 18.89
C LEU A 6 32.91 -43.19 17.44
N ASP A 7 32.36 -44.01 16.54
CA ASP A 7 32.17 -43.71 15.13
C ASP A 7 31.07 -42.63 14.95
N ASP A 8 31.50 -41.41 14.63
CA ASP A 8 30.73 -40.17 14.77
C ASP A 8 29.68 -40.02 13.65
N ARG A 9 28.40 -40.21 14.01
CA ARG A 9 27.23 -40.14 13.12
C ARG A 9 27.14 -38.82 12.35
N ILE A 10 27.69 -37.74 12.91
CA ILE A 10 27.69 -36.38 12.34
C ILE A 10 28.63 -36.27 11.12
N ILE A 11 29.74 -37.02 11.09
CA ILE A 11 30.67 -37.04 9.96
C ILE A 11 30.04 -37.76 8.76
N ARG A 12 29.31 -38.85 9.02
CA ARG A 12 28.59 -39.64 8.01
C ARG A 12 27.46 -38.85 7.35
N GLU A 13 26.75 -38.03 8.13
CA GLU A 13 25.67 -37.17 7.63
C GLU A 13 26.20 -35.99 6.79
N ARG A 14 27.41 -35.49 7.11
CA ARG A 14 28.16 -34.52 6.28
C ARG A 14 28.75 -35.15 5.01
N GLU A 15 29.21 -36.40 5.05
CA GLU A 15 29.70 -37.10 3.86
C GLU A 15 28.58 -37.51 2.89
N PHE A 16 27.39 -37.84 3.42
CA PHE A 16 26.22 -38.16 2.60
C PHE A 16 25.68 -36.93 1.84
N ARG A 17 25.73 -35.74 2.45
CA ARG A 17 25.36 -34.48 1.78
C ARG A 17 26.36 -34.02 0.70
N ARG A 18 27.61 -34.52 0.69
CA ARG A 18 28.62 -34.16 -0.33
C ARG A 18 28.63 -35.05 -1.57
N ARG A 19 27.85 -36.15 -1.62
CA ARG A 19 27.94 -37.16 -2.71
C ARG A 19 26.69 -37.34 -3.55
N VAL A 20 25.80 -36.36 -3.59
CA VAL A 20 24.72 -36.32 -4.60
C VAL A 20 25.04 -35.19 -5.58
N ASN A 21 26.07 -35.43 -6.40
CA ASN A 21 26.31 -34.63 -7.59
C ASN A 21 25.53 -35.33 -8.72
N VAL A 22 24.25 -35.00 -8.85
CA VAL A 22 23.46 -35.42 -10.02
C VAL A 22 23.90 -34.51 -11.16
N ASP A 23 24.60 -35.09 -12.12
CA ASP A 23 24.98 -34.43 -13.37
C ASP A 23 23.71 -34.30 -14.23
N LEU A 24 23.11 -33.11 -14.21
CA LEU A 24 21.89 -32.75 -14.96
C LEU A 24 22.20 -32.28 -16.39
N SER A 25 23.42 -32.50 -16.88
CA SER A 25 23.87 -32.05 -18.20
C SER A 25 23.11 -32.67 -19.39
N ASP A 26 22.31 -33.72 -19.16
CA ASP A 26 21.51 -34.39 -20.20
C ASP A 26 19.98 -34.12 -20.12
N VAL A 27 19.52 -33.24 -19.23
CA VAL A 27 18.11 -32.83 -19.21
C VAL A 27 17.91 -31.70 -20.21
N VAL A 28 17.55 -32.04 -21.45
CA VAL A 28 17.05 -31.08 -22.44
C VAL A 28 15.68 -30.57 -21.98
N VAL A 29 15.70 -29.52 -21.16
CA VAL A 29 14.54 -28.66 -20.94
C VAL A 29 14.30 -27.93 -22.27
N PRO A 30 13.10 -28.01 -22.86
CA PRO A 30 12.83 -27.25 -24.08
C PRO A 30 12.97 -25.76 -23.75
N GLU A 31 13.89 -25.07 -24.42
CA GLU A 31 14.05 -23.61 -24.36
C GLU A 31 12.73 -22.94 -24.73
N ARG A 32 11.95 -22.55 -23.72
CA ARG A 32 11.06 -21.41 -23.82
C ARG A 32 11.96 -20.18 -23.79
N SER A 33 12.09 -19.49 -24.92
CA SER A 33 12.69 -18.16 -25.11
C SER A 33 13.43 -17.55 -23.91
N GLY A 34 14.57 -18.14 -23.51
CA GLY A 34 15.34 -17.68 -22.33
C GLY A 34 15.85 -16.24 -22.45
N ASP A 35 16.11 -15.79 -23.68
CA ASP A 35 16.56 -14.43 -23.99
C ASP A 35 15.57 -13.32 -23.58
N GLU A 36 14.27 -13.62 -23.51
CA GLU A 36 13.25 -12.63 -23.11
C GLU A 36 13.11 -12.53 -21.59
N GLU A 37 13.24 -13.64 -20.89
CA GLU A 37 13.11 -13.72 -19.43
C GLU A 37 14.38 -13.16 -18.75
N GLU A 38 15.56 -13.50 -19.26
CA GLU A 38 16.84 -12.97 -18.79
C GLU A 38 16.94 -11.45 -19.02
N ARG A 39 16.49 -10.95 -20.18
CA ARG A 39 16.44 -9.50 -20.48
C ARG A 39 15.43 -8.77 -19.58
N ARG A 40 14.34 -9.44 -19.20
CA ARG A 40 13.32 -8.89 -18.30
C ARG A 40 13.82 -8.81 -16.86
N GLU A 41 14.58 -9.81 -16.40
CA GLU A 41 15.28 -9.80 -15.13
C GLU A 41 16.37 -8.72 -15.09
N GLU A 42 17.18 -8.56 -16.15
CA GLU A 42 18.16 -7.47 -16.27
C GLU A 42 17.50 -6.08 -16.21
N LEU A 43 16.34 -5.90 -16.87
CA LEU A 43 15.58 -4.65 -16.85
C LEU A 43 14.90 -4.36 -15.49
N ALA A 44 14.57 -5.41 -14.74
CA ALA A 44 14.02 -5.31 -13.39
C ALA A 44 15.11 -5.00 -12.35
N ALA A 45 16.32 -5.54 -12.54
CA ALA A 45 17.49 -5.25 -11.71
C ALA A 45 18.11 -3.86 -12.01
N ALA A 46 17.88 -3.32 -13.21
CA ALA A 46 18.36 -1.99 -13.58
C ALA A 46 17.60 -0.88 -12.82
N VAL A 47 18.36 -0.02 -12.13
CA VAL A 47 17.83 1.16 -11.42
C VAL A 47 16.90 1.96 -12.33
N ASP A 48 15.71 2.28 -11.83
CA ASP A 48 14.78 3.14 -12.57
C ASP A 48 15.32 4.57 -12.66
N GLU A 49 16.07 4.88 -13.72
CA GLU A 49 16.65 6.21 -13.95
C GLU A 49 15.63 7.35 -13.85
N ALA A 50 14.36 7.08 -14.18
CA ALA A 50 13.31 8.10 -14.12
C ALA A 50 12.87 8.37 -12.68
N LEU A 51 12.64 7.33 -11.88
CA LEU A 51 12.22 7.44 -10.48
C LEU A 51 13.40 7.64 -9.52
N GLY A 52 14.59 7.18 -9.87
CA GLY A 52 15.78 7.09 -9.02
C GLY A 52 15.67 6.02 -7.94
N ASN A 53 16.48 6.17 -6.88
CA ASN A 53 16.46 5.28 -5.73
C ASN A 53 15.46 5.80 -4.68
N VAL A 54 14.21 5.36 -4.80
CA VAL A 54 13.10 5.66 -3.90
C VAL A 54 12.60 4.36 -3.26
N PHE A 55 12.18 4.45 -2.01
CA PHE A 55 11.65 3.31 -1.24
C PHE A 55 10.48 2.63 -1.96
N ASP A 56 10.55 1.30 -2.08
CA ASP A 56 9.48 0.44 -2.59
C ASP A 56 9.06 -0.58 -1.51
N PRO A 57 7.85 -0.46 -0.92
CA PRO A 57 7.39 -1.34 0.15
C PRO A 57 7.08 -2.77 -0.31
N PHE A 58 7.03 -3.02 -1.62
CA PHE A 58 6.63 -4.30 -2.19
C PHE A 58 7.77 -5.04 -2.90
N GLU A 59 8.98 -4.50 -2.88
CA GLU A 59 10.15 -5.14 -3.46
C GLU A 59 10.46 -6.46 -2.72
N GLN A 60 10.71 -7.54 -3.48
CA GLN A 60 11.08 -8.82 -2.88
C GLN A 60 12.47 -8.73 -2.24
N ALA A 61 12.62 -9.36 -1.08
CA ALA A 61 13.91 -9.44 -0.41
C ALA A 61 14.90 -10.25 -1.26
N SER A 62 15.91 -9.59 -1.83
CA SER A 62 16.95 -10.23 -2.65
C SER A 62 17.98 -11.01 -1.83
N GLY A 63 17.94 -10.89 -0.49
CA GLY A 63 18.95 -11.46 0.41
C GLY A 63 20.24 -10.63 0.53
N ASP A 64 20.43 -9.66 -0.38
CA ASP A 64 21.55 -8.71 -0.41
C ASP A 64 21.14 -7.32 0.11
N GLU A 65 20.14 -7.25 0.98
CA GLU A 65 19.73 -5.98 1.57
C GLU A 65 20.61 -5.62 2.78
N PRO A 66 20.82 -4.32 3.06
CA PRO A 66 21.50 -3.88 4.28
C PRO A 66 20.84 -4.47 5.54
N GLY A 67 21.57 -5.33 6.26
CA GLY A 67 21.07 -6.02 7.45
C GLY A 67 20.31 -7.33 7.19
N ALA A 68 20.21 -7.79 5.95
CA ALA A 68 19.65 -9.11 5.63
C ALA A 68 20.51 -10.23 6.25
N ILE A 69 19.86 -11.22 6.86
CA ILE A 69 20.52 -12.39 7.43
C ILE A 69 20.33 -13.54 6.44
N GLN A 70 21.41 -14.02 5.83
CA GLN A 70 21.38 -15.16 4.92
C GLN A 70 21.08 -16.47 5.67
N GLU A 71 20.72 -17.53 4.94
CA GLU A 71 20.44 -18.86 5.53
C GLU A 71 21.61 -19.44 6.34
N ASP A 72 22.84 -18.99 6.06
CA ASP A 72 24.05 -19.34 6.80
C ASP A 72 24.30 -18.47 8.05
N GLY A 73 23.40 -17.52 8.34
CA GLY A 73 23.50 -16.58 9.45
C GLY A 73 24.44 -15.40 9.19
N SER A 74 25.00 -15.27 7.98
CA SER A 74 25.84 -14.14 7.60
C SER A 74 25.00 -12.91 7.25
N VAL A 75 25.58 -11.73 7.46
CA VAL A 75 24.99 -10.44 7.06
C VAL A 75 25.91 -9.83 6.02
N PRO A 76 25.57 -9.85 4.72
CA PRO A 76 26.47 -9.46 3.64
C PRO A 76 26.71 -7.94 3.62
N LEU A 77 25.69 -7.16 4.00
CA LEU A 77 25.72 -5.70 4.06
C LEU A 77 25.33 -5.23 5.45
N ALA A 78 26.12 -4.33 6.04
CA ALA A 78 25.81 -3.77 7.35
C ALA A 78 24.43 -3.08 7.33
N PRO A 79 23.63 -3.16 8.42
CA PRO A 79 22.34 -2.48 8.50
C PRO A 79 22.47 -0.99 8.18
N GLU A 80 21.45 -0.41 7.56
CA GLU A 80 21.38 1.04 7.36
C GLU A 80 21.53 1.77 8.70
N ARG A 81 22.24 2.89 8.67
CA ARG A 81 22.53 3.67 9.87
C ARG A 81 21.23 4.28 10.41
N ASP A 82 21.11 4.35 11.73
CA ASP A 82 19.98 4.99 12.40
C ASP A 82 19.75 6.42 11.85
N ILE A 83 18.49 6.71 11.50
CA ILE A 83 17.99 8.01 11.03
C ILE A 83 18.50 9.14 11.94
N VAL A 84 18.57 8.91 13.25
CA VAL A 84 19.08 9.90 14.23
C VAL A 84 20.57 10.18 14.02
N THR A 85 21.36 9.16 13.70
CA THR A 85 22.81 9.27 13.49
C THR A 85 23.12 9.93 12.15
N GLU A 86 22.35 9.63 11.11
CA GLU A 86 22.48 10.27 9.79
C GLU A 86 22.06 11.75 9.83
N VAL A 87 20.95 12.06 10.52
CA VAL A 87 20.50 13.45 10.76
C VAL A 87 21.54 14.26 11.53
N ALA A 88 22.27 13.64 12.47
CA ALA A 88 23.34 14.30 13.22
C ALA A 88 24.60 14.58 12.38
N VAL A 89 25.00 13.66 11.49
CA VAL A 89 26.18 13.81 10.62
C VAL A 89 25.95 14.78 9.47
N GLU A 90 24.78 14.73 8.83
CA GLU A 90 24.41 15.66 7.75
C GLU A 90 23.97 17.05 8.27
N GLY A 91 23.66 17.18 9.56
CA GLY A 91 23.18 18.40 10.19
C GLY A 91 24.10 19.61 10.00
N GLU A 92 25.42 19.42 10.03
CA GLU A 92 26.40 20.49 9.83
C GLU A 92 26.37 21.07 8.40
N ARG A 93 26.16 20.22 7.39
CA ARG A 93 26.00 20.66 5.99
C ARG A 93 24.64 21.35 5.75
N ARG A 94 23.57 20.90 6.42
CA ARG A 94 22.22 21.50 6.33
C ARG A 94 22.18 22.92 6.92
N VAL A 95 22.89 23.17 8.01
CA VAL A 95 22.93 24.49 8.68
C VAL A 95 23.48 25.58 7.74
N ASN A 96 24.55 25.30 6.98
CA ASN A 96 25.12 26.29 6.04
C ASN A 96 24.16 26.64 4.89
N TRP A 97 23.38 25.68 4.38
CA TRP A 97 22.38 25.94 3.34
C TRP A 97 21.20 26.77 3.85
N LEU A 98 20.69 26.44 5.04
CA LEU A 98 19.62 27.20 5.71
C LEU A 98 20.04 28.65 5.97
N LEU A 99 21.30 28.87 6.39
CA LEU A 99 21.83 30.22 6.62
C LEU A 99 21.88 31.06 5.34
N MET A 100 22.23 30.47 4.19
CA MET A 100 22.20 31.19 2.91
C MET A 100 20.80 31.61 2.50
N VAL A 101 19.82 30.69 2.59
CA VAL A 101 18.41 30.99 2.30
C VAL A 101 17.88 32.07 3.22
N ALA A 102 18.17 31.98 4.53
CA ALA A 102 17.81 32.99 5.51
C ALA A 102 18.43 34.36 5.17
N MET A 103 19.71 34.40 4.77
CA MET A 103 20.37 35.63 4.36
C MET A 103 19.67 36.27 3.15
N ILE A 104 19.31 35.47 2.13
CA ILE A 104 18.56 35.97 0.97
C ILE A 104 17.23 36.59 1.41
N LEU A 105 16.48 35.90 2.28
CA LEU A 105 15.18 36.39 2.76
C LEU A 105 15.31 37.68 3.59
N VAL A 106 16.27 37.73 4.52
CA VAL A 106 16.51 38.89 5.38
C VAL A 106 16.92 40.10 4.54
N TYR A 107 17.88 39.97 3.63
CA TYR A 107 18.29 41.08 2.78
C TYR A 107 17.22 41.50 1.77
N SER A 108 16.39 40.55 1.29
CA SER A 108 15.23 40.89 0.47
C SER A 108 14.20 41.70 1.26
N ALA A 109 13.91 41.31 2.51
CA ALA A 109 13.02 42.04 3.41
C ALA A 109 13.57 43.43 3.76
N ILE A 110 14.88 43.54 4.01
CA ILE A 110 15.55 44.84 4.21
C ILE A 110 15.40 45.72 2.97
N GLY A 111 15.53 45.15 1.76
CA GLY A 111 15.31 45.87 0.50
C GLY A 111 13.90 46.46 0.39
N ILE A 112 12.87 45.64 0.67
CA ILE A 112 11.47 46.08 0.71
C ILE A 112 11.25 47.15 1.77
N GLN A 113 11.75 46.92 2.99
CA GLN A 113 11.61 47.85 4.11
C GLN A 113 12.28 49.19 3.81
N ALA A 114 13.46 49.20 3.19
CA ALA A 114 14.14 50.41 2.77
C ALA A 114 13.33 51.18 1.72
N GLY A 115 12.67 50.47 0.78
CA GLY A 115 11.79 51.07 -0.21
C GLY A 115 10.53 51.70 0.39
N ILE A 116 10.01 51.15 1.49
CA ILE A 116 8.81 51.66 2.19
C ILE A 116 9.15 52.77 3.19
N ALA A 117 10.25 52.63 3.92
CA ALA A 117 10.54 53.47 5.10
C ALA A 117 11.37 54.73 4.79
N LEU A 118 12.13 54.75 3.70
CA LEU A 118 12.99 55.87 3.33
C LEU A 118 12.35 56.74 2.24
N SER A 119 12.82 57.99 2.10
CA SER A 119 12.41 58.83 0.97
C SER A 119 12.90 58.24 -0.36
N PRO A 120 12.18 58.42 -1.48
CA PRO A 120 12.47 57.72 -2.74
C PRO A 120 13.93 57.87 -3.23
N TYR A 121 14.50 59.08 -3.17
CA TYR A 121 15.90 59.32 -3.55
C TYR A 121 16.90 58.62 -2.62
N LEU A 122 16.63 58.59 -1.32
CA LEU A 122 17.50 57.94 -0.34
C LEU A 122 17.40 56.41 -0.46
N ALA A 123 16.18 55.88 -0.60
CA ALA A 123 15.93 54.47 -0.85
C ALA A 123 16.64 53.99 -2.13
N MET A 124 16.51 54.73 -3.24
CA MET A 124 17.19 54.43 -4.50
C MET A 124 18.71 54.36 -4.32
N ALA A 125 19.31 55.36 -3.66
CA ALA A 125 20.75 55.38 -3.41
C ALA A 125 21.20 54.18 -2.56
N VAL A 126 20.48 53.87 -1.47
CA VAL A 126 20.81 52.75 -0.57
C VAL A 126 20.69 51.41 -1.29
N LEU A 127 19.63 51.18 -2.06
CA LEU A 127 19.41 49.93 -2.79
C LEU A 127 20.45 49.75 -3.91
N LEU A 128 20.81 50.82 -4.64
CA LEU A 128 21.88 50.75 -5.64
C LEU A 128 23.25 50.48 -5.01
N ILE A 129 23.57 51.09 -3.86
CA ILE A 129 24.80 50.81 -3.12
C ILE A 129 24.81 49.35 -2.66
N LEU A 130 23.70 48.86 -2.11
CA LEU A 130 23.58 47.47 -1.66
C LEU A 130 23.76 46.48 -2.81
N ALA A 131 23.15 46.75 -3.97
CA ALA A 131 23.34 45.94 -5.18
C ALA A 131 24.80 45.97 -5.66
N ALA A 132 25.43 47.15 -5.71
CA ALA A 132 26.82 47.30 -6.11
C ALA A 132 27.78 46.56 -5.17
N VAL A 133 27.57 46.64 -3.85
CA VAL A 133 28.32 45.86 -2.86
C VAL A 133 28.12 44.37 -3.08
N GLY A 134 26.88 43.91 -3.31
CA GLY A 134 26.60 42.51 -3.58
C GLY A 134 27.32 41.97 -4.82
N PHE A 135 27.34 42.72 -5.93
CA PHE A 135 28.13 42.33 -7.11
C PHE A 135 29.64 42.37 -6.86
N ALA A 136 30.15 43.37 -6.12
CA ALA A 136 31.58 43.44 -5.80
C ALA A 136 32.03 42.26 -4.93
N LEU A 137 31.22 41.87 -3.95
CA LEU A 137 31.44 40.68 -3.13
C LEU A 137 31.32 39.39 -3.96
N GLY A 138 30.35 39.33 -4.88
CA GLY A 138 30.21 38.24 -5.84
C GLY A 138 31.47 38.04 -6.69
N GLU A 139 31.95 39.11 -7.32
CA GLU A 139 33.16 39.09 -8.15
C GLU A 139 34.41 38.68 -7.37
N ARG A 140 34.49 39.08 -6.09
CA ARG A 140 35.60 38.75 -5.19
C ARG A 140 35.56 37.28 -4.75
N TRP A 141 34.40 36.77 -4.37
CA TRP A 141 34.26 35.50 -3.64
C TRP A 141 33.84 34.31 -4.49
N VAL A 142 33.16 34.51 -5.62
CA VAL A 142 32.80 33.42 -6.54
C VAL A 142 34.03 32.63 -7.02
N PRO A 143 35.18 33.26 -7.37
CA PRO A 143 36.38 32.53 -7.79
C PRO A 143 37.05 31.71 -6.66
N GLU A 144 36.74 31.99 -5.39
CA GLU A 144 37.35 31.33 -4.24
C GLU A 144 36.55 30.09 -3.82
N ARG A 145 37.13 28.89 -3.91
CA ARG A 145 36.43 27.60 -3.70
C ARG A 145 35.63 27.48 -2.40
N ASN A 146 36.12 28.08 -1.29
CA ASN A 146 35.45 28.02 0.01
C ASN A 146 34.37 29.11 0.18
N MET A 147 34.44 30.18 -0.62
CA MET A 147 33.53 31.33 -0.54
C MET A 147 32.59 31.40 -1.75
N ALA A 148 32.70 30.47 -2.69
CA ALA A 148 31.96 30.48 -3.95
C ALA A 148 30.44 30.56 -3.75
N LEU A 149 29.89 29.72 -2.86
CA LEU A 149 28.46 29.72 -2.53
C LEU A 149 28.02 31.04 -1.87
N LEU A 150 28.85 31.62 -1.00
CA LEU A 150 28.57 32.92 -0.38
C LEU A 150 28.60 34.05 -1.41
N GLY A 151 29.59 34.03 -2.32
CA GLY A 151 29.70 34.97 -3.44
C GLY A 151 28.48 34.89 -4.35
N VAL A 152 28.07 33.69 -4.76
CA VAL A 152 26.83 33.47 -5.53
C VAL A 152 25.61 34.01 -4.79
N THR A 153 25.53 33.81 -3.47
CA THR A 153 24.42 34.32 -2.65
C THR A 153 24.35 35.84 -2.68
N TRP A 154 25.48 36.55 -2.66
CA TRP A 154 25.52 38.00 -2.78
C TRP A 154 25.11 38.50 -4.18
N VAL A 155 25.47 37.78 -5.24
CA VAL A 155 24.97 38.09 -6.61
C VAL A 155 23.46 37.93 -6.68
N ILE A 156 22.92 36.84 -6.11
CA ILE A 156 21.47 36.58 -6.00
C ILE A 156 20.75 37.70 -5.24
N ILE A 157 21.32 38.17 -4.12
CA ILE A 157 20.79 39.29 -3.34
C ILE A 157 20.82 40.58 -4.16
N ALA A 158 21.95 40.89 -4.82
CA ALA A 158 22.08 42.09 -5.65
C ALA A 158 21.02 42.12 -6.77
N MET A 159 20.82 41.00 -7.46
CA MET A 159 19.79 40.88 -8.49
C MET A 159 18.38 41.07 -7.93
N LYS A 160 18.04 40.46 -6.78
CA LYS A 160 16.74 40.67 -6.12
C LYS A 160 16.50 42.13 -5.73
N VAL A 161 17.54 42.78 -5.19
CA VAL A 161 17.49 44.21 -4.84
C VAL A 161 17.23 45.07 -6.08
N LEU A 162 17.86 44.76 -7.22
CA LEU A 162 17.61 45.48 -8.48
C LEU A 162 16.20 45.26 -9.03
N TYR A 163 15.68 44.03 -9.00
CA TYR A 163 14.28 43.77 -9.37
C TYR A 163 13.30 44.50 -8.45
N GLY A 164 13.55 44.47 -7.14
CA GLY A 164 12.77 45.23 -6.16
C GLY A 164 12.82 46.72 -6.44
N LEU A 165 14.00 47.28 -6.70
CA LEU A 165 14.16 48.70 -7.06
C LEU A 165 13.37 49.05 -8.33
N ALA A 166 13.35 48.20 -9.35
CA ALA A 166 12.56 48.44 -10.55
C ALA A 166 11.06 48.58 -10.21
N ILE A 167 10.52 47.66 -9.40
CA ILE A 167 9.12 47.72 -8.93
C ILE A 167 8.87 48.98 -8.10
N GLU A 168 9.80 49.34 -7.21
CA GLU A 168 9.73 50.55 -6.37
C GLU A 168 9.73 51.84 -7.19
N LEU A 169 10.53 51.93 -8.25
CA LEU A 169 10.54 53.08 -9.16
C LEU A 169 9.16 53.34 -9.77
N ASN A 170 8.42 52.27 -10.09
CA ASN A 170 7.06 52.42 -10.58
C ASN A 170 6.08 52.79 -9.45
N ARG A 171 6.23 52.20 -8.25
CA ARG A 171 5.42 52.55 -7.08
C ARG A 171 5.57 54.01 -6.66
N TRP A 172 6.76 54.60 -6.87
CA TRP A 172 7.04 56.02 -6.64
C TRP A 172 6.66 56.94 -7.80
N ASP A 173 5.94 56.44 -8.81
CA ASP A 173 5.51 57.16 -10.02
C ASP A 173 6.66 57.76 -10.86
N TYR A 174 7.89 57.25 -10.73
CA TYR A 174 9.02 57.69 -11.56
C TYR A 174 9.06 57.06 -12.95
N ILE A 175 8.53 55.85 -13.09
CA ILE A 175 8.42 55.12 -14.36
C ILE A 175 7.00 54.57 -14.52
N GLY A 176 6.47 54.56 -15.74
CA GLY A 176 5.20 53.89 -16.05
C GLY A 176 5.33 52.37 -16.14
N VAL A 177 4.20 51.66 -16.23
CA VAL A 177 4.13 50.20 -16.29
C VAL A 177 4.85 49.63 -17.53
N GLU A 178 4.77 50.31 -18.67
CA GLU A 178 5.48 49.91 -19.90
C GLU A 178 7.00 49.96 -19.73
N SER A 179 7.51 51.06 -19.17
CA SER A 179 8.93 51.23 -18.85
C SER A 179 9.41 50.28 -17.75
N LEU A 180 8.54 49.91 -16.79
CA LEU A 180 8.82 48.87 -15.80
C LEU A 180 9.03 47.52 -16.49
N GLY A 181 8.15 47.13 -17.42
CA GLY A 181 8.28 45.89 -18.19
C GLY A 181 9.60 45.82 -18.97
N VAL A 182 9.98 46.90 -19.67
CA VAL A 182 11.26 46.99 -20.39
C VAL A 182 12.45 46.91 -19.43
N LEU A 183 12.41 47.62 -18.31
CA LEU A 183 13.47 47.60 -17.31
C LEU A 183 13.63 46.21 -16.67
N LEU A 184 12.53 45.53 -16.36
CA LEU A 184 12.55 44.17 -15.82
C LEU A 184 13.09 43.16 -16.85
N LEU A 185 12.74 43.27 -18.13
CA LEU A 185 13.33 42.45 -19.20
C LEU A 185 14.83 42.70 -19.38
N PHE A 186 15.26 43.96 -19.29
CA PHE A 186 16.68 44.30 -19.28
C PHE A 186 17.39 43.68 -18.08
N LEU A 187 16.81 43.75 -16.88
CA LEU A 187 17.37 43.11 -15.69
C LEU A 187 17.40 41.58 -15.81
N VAL A 188 16.42 40.95 -16.46
CA VAL A 188 16.46 39.52 -16.80
C VAL A 188 17.67 39.22 -17.69
N ALA A 189 17.94 40.03 -18.72
CA ALA A 189 19.12 39.86 -19.56
C ALA A 189 20.43 40.05 -18.78
N VAL A 190 20.50 41.05 -17.88
CA VAL A 190 21.64 41.25 -16.96
C VAL A 190 21.83 40.03 -16.06
N ASN A 191 20.74 39.44 -15.56
CA ASN A 191 20.79 38.26 -14.70
C ASN A 191 21.31 37.04 -15.45
N VAL A 192 20.82 36.82 -16.67
CA VAL A 192 21.32 35.75 -17.54
C VAL A 192 22.82 35.97 -17.79
N LEU A 193 23.26 37.19 -18.09
CA LEU A 193 24.69 37.51 -18.25
C LEU A 193 25.50 37.24 -16.97
N ALA A 194 24.97 37.63 -15.80
CA ALA A 194 25.60 37.35 -14.51
C ALA A 194 25.73 35.84 -14.27
N SER A 195 24.72 35.06 -14.67
CA SER A 195 24.76 33.60 -14.57
C SER A 195 25.84 32.97 -15.47
N TYR A 196 26.12 33.55 -16.64
CA TYR A 196 27.23 33.12 -17.50
C TYR A 196 28.58 33.58 -16.96
N ARG A 197 28.64 34.78 -16.37
CA ARG A 197 29.87 35.32 -15.78
C ARG A 197 30.34 34.49 -14.58
N HIS A 198 29.42 34.10 -13.72
CA HIS A 198 29.71 33.38 -12.48
C HIS A 198 29.50 31.87 -12.58
N ASP A 199 29.13 31.39 -13.78
CA ASP A 199 28.82 30.00 -14.12
C ASP A 199 28.02 29.24 -13.05
N HIS A 200 26.89 29.82 -12.65
CA HIS A 200 26.07 29.23 -11.59
C HIS A 200 24.58 29.30 -11.90
N ASP A 201 23.94 28.12 -11.92
CA ASP A 201 22.54 27.97 -12.31
C ASP A 201 21.57 28.67 -11.35
N ALA A 202 21.92 28.82 -10.07
CA ALA A 202 21.04 29.51 -9.09
C ALA A 202 20.81 30.99 -9.42
N ILE A 203 21.74 31.63 -10.16
CA ILE A 203 21.58 33.00 -10.65
C ILE A 203 20.58 33.00 -11.83
N ALA A 204 20.77 32.07 -12.78
CA ALA A 204 19.86 31.88 -13.92
C ALA A 204 18.42 31.50 -13.50
N ALA A 205 18.26 30.71 -12.43
CA ALA A 205 16.96 30.31 -11.89
C ALA A 205 16.06 31.50 -11.53
N GLN A 206 16.64 32.62 -11.09
CA GLN A 206 15.87 33.83 -10.80
C GLN A 206 15.27 34.44 -12.06
N SER A 207 16.04 34.48 -13.17
CA SER A 207 15.52 34.98 -14.44
C SER A 207 14.34 34.15 -14.94
N THR A 208 14.34 32.84 -14.71
CA THR A 208 13.24 31.92 -15.03
C THR A 208 11.93 32.35 -14.34
N LEU A 209 11.94 32.52 -13.01
CA LEU A 209 10.75 32.91 -12.26
C LEU A 209 10.27 34.34 -12.60
N VAL A 210 11.22 35.27 -12.74
CA VAL A 210 10.89 36.66 -13.09
C VAL A 210 10.32 36.76 -14.50
N LEU A 211 10.82 35.98 -15.45
CA LEU A 211 10.32 35.97 -16.83
C LEU A 211 8.87 35.46 -16.92
N LEU A 212 8.47 34.48 -16.11
CA LEU A 212 7.06 34.06 -16.01
C LEU A 212 6.16 35.18 -15.47
N ALA A 213 6.62 35.90 -14.45
CA ALA A 213 5.87 37.02 -13.86
C ALA A 213 5.75 38.20 -14.84
N ILE A 214 6.84 38.58 -15.52
CA ILE A 214 6.82 39.61 -16.56
C ILE A 214 5.95 39.16 -17.73
N GLY A 215 6.09 37.92 -18.20
CA GLY A 215 5.30 37.38 -19.30
C GLY A 215 3.81 37.49 -19.02
N SER A 216 3.39 37.11 -17.81
CA SER A 216 1.98 37.18 -17.39
C SER A 216 1.48 38.63 -17.30
N THR A 217 2.31 39.53 -16.78
CA THR A 217 1.93 40.95 -16.67
C THR A 217 1.89 41.65 -18.02
N ALA A 218 2.88 41.42 -18.89
CA ALA A 218 2.92 41.96 -20.24
C ALA A 218 1.75 41.40 -21.07
N GLY A 219 1.45 40.11 -20.90
CA GLY A 219 0.30 39.46 -21.51
C GLY A 219 -1.03 40.08 -21.10
N SER A 220 -1.16 40.62 -19.88
CA SER A 220 -2.40 41.25 -19.40
C SER A 220 -2.89 42.40 -20.28
N VAL A 221 -2.00 43.10 -20.97
CA VAL A 221 -2.32 44.18 -21.91
C VAL A 221 -3.07 43.65 -23.13
N LEU A 222 -2.79 42.42 -23.54
CA LEU A 222 -3.40 41.73 -24.67
C LEU A 222 -4.52 40.76 -24.22
N GLY A 223 -4.97 40.86 -22.97
CA GLY A 223 -5.97 40.00 -22.38
C GLY A 223 -5.49 38.56 -22.15
N GLU A 224 -6.43 37.65 -21.96
CA GLU A 224 -6.17 36.26 -21.60
C GLU A 224 -5.25 35.52 -22.60
N ILE A 225 -5.50 35.70 -23.90
CA ILE A 225 -4.68 35.13 -24.99
C ILE A 225 -3.24 35.64 -24.90
N GLY A 226 -3.07 36.92 -24.59
CA GLY A 226 -1.76 37.52 -24.35
C GLY A 226 -0.99 36.85 -23.23
N VAL A 227 -1.65 36.62 -22.08
CA VAL A 227 -1.07 35.93 -20.93
C VAL A 227 -0.63 34.52 -21.32
N ALA A 228 -1.50 33.75 -21.97
CA ALA A 228 -1.19 32.39 -22.39
C ALA A 228 0.03 32.33 -23.35
N VAL A 229 0.05 33.18 -24.38
CA VAL A 229 1.16 33.25 -25.33
C VAL A 229 2.47 33.64 -24.63
N MET A 230 2.42 34.61 -23.72
CA MET A 230 3.62 35.06 -23.02
C MET A 230 4.15 34.04 -22.01
N ILE A 231 3.26 33.25 -21.35
CA ILE A 231 3.67 32.10 -20.54
C ILE A 231 4.37 31.05 -21.40
N LEU A 232 3.83 30.73 -22.58
CA LEU A 232 4.45 29.80 -23.51
C LEU A 232 5.83 30.30 -23.98
N VAL A 233 5.96 31.58 -24.34
CA VAL A 233 7.24 32.20 -24.73
C VAL A 233 8.24 32.17 -23.57
N ALA A 234 7.82 32.54 -22.36
CA ALA A 234 8.67 32.47 -21.17
C ALA A 234 9.16 31.04 -20.93
N THR A 235 8.27 30.05 -21.05
CA THR A 235 8.60 28.63 -20.93
C THR A 235 9.63 28.17 -21.96
N LEU A 236 9.46 28.56 -23.23
CA LEU A 236 10.41 28.26 -24.30
C LEU A 236 11.78 28.90 -24.07
N LEU A 237 11.83 30.14 -23.59
CA LEU A 237 13.08 30.84 -23.28
C LEU A 237 13.81 30.19 -22.08
N MET A 238 13.07 29.80 -21.05
CA MET A 238 13.60 29.10 -19.88
C MET A 238 14.21 27.74 -20.27
N HIS A 239 13.49 26.93 -21.04
CA HIS A 239 14.00 25.65 -21.52
C HIS A 239 15.10 25.82 -22.56
N GLY A 240 15.06 26.87 -23.37
CA GLY A 240 16.15 27.25 -24.27
C GLY A 240 17.45 27.56 -23.51
N LEU A 241 17.36 28.26 -22.37
CA LEU A 241 18.50 28.49 -21.49
C LEU A 241 19.02 27.19 -20.87
N ALA A 242 18.14 26.30 -20.42
CA ALA A 242 18.51 24.98 -19.91
C ALA A 242 19.23 24.13 -20.96
N LEU A 243 18.74 24.12 -22.21
CA LEU A 243 19.37 23.44 -23.35
C LEU A 243 20.75 24.01 -23.66
N HIS A 244 20.88 25.33 -23.70
CA HIS A 244 22.15 25.99 -24.01
C HIS A 244 23.21 25.76 -22.91
N ARG A 245 22.80 25.80 -21.63
CA ARG A 245 23.68 25.55 -20.48
C ARG A 245 23.89 24.07 -20.17
N GLN A 246 23.16 23.17 -20.84
CA GLN A 246 23.11 21.73 -20.50
C GLN A 246 22.85 21.50 -19.01
N SER A 247 21.91 22.26 -18.42
CA SER A 247 21.67 22.25 -16.98
C SER A 247 20.41 21.47 -16.60
N GLY A 248 20.60 20.38 -15.86
CA GLY A 248 19.50 19.65 -15.20
C GLY A 248 18.76 20.51 -14.16
N ASN A 249 19.46 21.39 -13.42
CA ASN A 249 18.84 22.29 -12.46
C ASN A 249 17.79 23.21 -13.10
N LEU A 250 18.15 23.84 -14.23
CA LEU A 250 17.27 24.76 -14.94
C LEU A 250 16.14 24.03 -15.66
N ALA A 251 16.40 22.86 -16.22
CA ALA A 251 15.37 22.01 -16.83
C ALA A 251 14.33 21.59 -15.77
N ALA A 252 14.77 21.06 -14.63
CA ALA A 252 13.89 20.63 -13.55
C ALA A 252 13.06 21.78 -12.97
N LEU A 253 13.69 22.95 -12.76
CA LEU A 253 12.97 24.15 -12.31
C LEU A 253 11.97 24.64 -13.36
N GLY A 254 12.34 24.61 -14.65
CA GLY A 254 11.47 25.02 -15.75
C GLY A 254 10.21 24.15 -15.86
N VAL A 255 10.37 22.83 -15.72
CA VAL A 255 9.26 21.85 -15.67
C VAL A 255 8.32 22.17 -14.51
N ALA A 256 8.86 22.32 -13.30
CA ALA A 256 8.07 22.57 -12.11
C ALA A 256 7.36 23.94 -12.14
N ALA A 257 8.11 25.00 -12.43
CA ALA A 257 7.63 26.37 -12.33
C ALA A 257 6.56 26.70 -13.38
N SER A 258 6.70 26.21 -14.63
CA SER A 258 5.76 26.54 -15.70
C SER A 258 4.36 25.97 -15.46
N ASN A 259 4.25 24.68 -15.07
CA ASN A 259 2.96 24.09 -14.72
C ASN A 259 2.37 24.68 -13.44
N LEU A 260 3.20 24.95 -12.41
CA LEU A 260 2.74 25.61 -11.18
C LEU A 260 2.19 27.00 -11.47
N TRP A 261 2.84 27.74 -12.37
CA TRP A 261 2.40 29.07 -12.77
C TRP A 261 1.05 29.04 -13.48
N ILE A 262 0.85 28.11 -14.43
CA ILE A 262 -0.45 27.90 -15.09
C ILE A 262 -1.53 27.51 -14.05
N GLY A 263 -1.20 26.61 -13.12
CA GLY A 263 -2.07 26.23 -12.00
C GLY A 263 -2.52 27.42 -11.16
N MET A 264 -1.60 28.33 -10.82
CA MET A 264 -1.93 29.57 -10.11
C MET A 264 -2.89 30.46 -10.91
N HIS A 265 -2.67 30.62 -12.22
CA HIS A 265 -3.57 31.39 -13.09
C HIS A 265 -4.97 30.78 -13.22
N ALA A 266 -5.08 29.46 -13.09
CA ALA A 266 -6.34 28.74 -13.16
C ALA A 266 -7.14 28.84 -11.84
N ILE A 267 -6.48 28.73 -10.69
CA ILE A 267 -7.15 28.69 -9.38
C ILE A 267 -7.36 30.07 -8.74
N THR A 268 -6.58 31.08 -9.14
CA THR A 268 -6.71 32.44 -8.60
C THR A 268 -7.60 33.30 -9.50
N GLY A 269 -8.46 34.14 -8.93
CA GLY A 269 -9.26 35.14 -9.66
C GLY A 269 -8.45 36.33 -10.20
N GLY A 270 -7.16 36.11 -10.48
CA GLY A 270 -6.18 37.17 -10.70
C GLY A 270 -5.69 37.82 -9.41
N PHE A 271 -4.51 38.43 -9.45
CA PHE A 271 -3.92 39.15 -8.32
C PHE A 271 -2.94 40.23 -8.78
N GLU A 272 -2.63 41.16 -7.88
CA GLU A 272 -1.71 42.27 -8.16
C GLU A 272 -0.46 42.14 -7.28
N ILE A 273 0.73 42.20 -7.90
CA ILE A 273 2.01 42.33 -7.19
C ILE A 273 2.52 43.75 -7.42
N GLY A 274 2.29 44.65 -6.46
CA GLY A 274 2.58 46.07 -6.64
C GLY A 274 1.68 46.65 -7.74
N SER A 275 2.27 47.04 -8.87
CA SER A 275 1.55 47.51 -10.08
C SER A 275 1.42 46.46 -11.18
N LEU A 276 2.00 45.27 -10.98
CA LEU A 276 1.94 44.18 -11.94
C LEU A 276 0.59 43.47 -11.79
N LYS A 277 -0.25 43.56 -12.83
CA LYS A 277 -1.53 42.89 -12.88
C LYS A 277 -1.40 41.50 -13.50
N ILE A 278 -1.78 40.47 -12.75
CA ILE A 278 -1.81 39.08 -13.19
C ILE A 278 -3.28 38.68 -13.36
N LEU A 279 -3.70 38.41 -14.60
CA LEU A 279 -5.08 38.04 -14.92
C LEU A 279 -5.32 36.53 -14.70
N SER A 280 -6.53 36.16 -14.31
CA SER A 280 -7.03 34.78 -14.38
C SER A 280 -7.05 34.27 -15.82
N LEU A 281 -6.86 32.96 -15.99
CA LEU A 281 -7.13 32.25 -17.24
C LEU A 281 -8.49 31.56 -17.13
N GLU A 282 -9.54 32.21 -17.64
CA GLU A 282 -10.94 31.78 -17.47
C GLU A 282 -11.46 30.96 -18.67
N SER A 283 -10.88 31.11 -19.86
CA SER A 283 -11.29 30.38 -21.06
C SER A 283 -10.85 28.92 -20.96
N PRO A 284 -11.79 27.95 -20.87
CA PRO A 284 -11.43 26.54 -20.69
C PRO A 284 -10.57 26.03 -21.84
N LEU A 285 -10.96 26.32 -23.08
CA LEU A 285 -10.20 25.90 -24.26
C LEU A 285 -8.79 26.48 -24.28
N LEU A 286 -8.61 27.76 -23.96
CA LEU A 286 -7.28 28.39 -23.96
C LEU A 286 -6.37 27.78 -22.89
N LEU A 287 -6.91 27.60 -21.67
CA LEU A 287 -6.20 27.00 -20.55
C LEU A 287 -5.81 25.55 -20.85
N PHE A 288 -6.73 24.77 -21.44
CA PHE A 288 -6.48 23.40 -21.89
C PHE A 288 -5.36 23.34 -22.92
N LEU A 289 -5.43 24.16 -23.97
CA LEU A 289 -4.41 24.19 -25.03
C LEU A 289 -3.04 24.67 -24.51
N LEU A 290 -3.03 25.66 -23.61
CA LEU A 290 -1.81 26.16 -22.99
C LEU A 290 -1.15 25.08 -22.13
N LEU A 291 -1.91 24.45 -21.23
CA LEU A 291 -1.38 23.38 -20.38
C LEU A 291 -0.90 22.20 -21.24
N MET A 292 -1.63 21.87 -22.32
CA MET A 292 -1.23 20.83 -23.26
C MET A 292 0.11 21.13 -23.92
N ALA A 293 0.29 22.34 -24.46
CA ALA A 293 1.55 22.73 -25.10
C ALA A 293 2.71 22.75 -24.09
N VAL A 294 2.52 23.38 -22.93
CA VAL A 294 3.56 23.55 -21.91
C VAL A 294 3.96 22.20 -21.29
N THR A 295 2.99 21.34 -20.97
CA THR A 295 3.27 19.99 -20.47
C THR A 295 3.99 19.14 -21.50
N GLY A 296 3.63 19.22 -22.79
CA GLY A 296 4.34 18.51 -23.85
C GLY A 296 5.82 18.92 -23.94
N ILE A 297 6.10 20.22 -23.84
CA ILE A 297 7.47 20.76 -23.79
C ILE A 297 8.18 20.28 -22.51
N ASN A 298 7.51 20.36 -21.36
CA ASN A 298 8.05 19.94 -20.07
C ASN A 298 8.40 18.45 -20.06
N ALA A 299 7.54 17.61 -20.61
CA ALA A 299 7.74 16.17 -20.74
C ALA A 299 8.97 15.87 -21.62
N ALA A 300 9.12 16.56 -22.75
CA ALA A 300 10.30 16.43 -23.62
C ALA A 300 11.60 16.86 -22.91
N MET A 301 11.55 17.96 -22.15
CA MET A 301 12.71 18.46 -21.39
C MET A 301 13.08 17.55 -20.23
N ALA A 302 12.10 17.05 -19.48
CA ALA A 302 12.32 16.08 -18.41
C ALA A 302 12.95 14.79 -18.95
N ALA A 303 12.49 14.29 -20.10
CA ALA A 303 13.11 13.12 -20.74
C ALA A 303 14.54 13.39 -21.20
N ARG A 304 14.80 14.56 -21.79
CA ARG A 304 16.12 14.93 -22.32
C ARG A 304 17.19 15.04 -21.24
N PHE A 305 16.82 15.55 -20.07
CA PHE A 305 17.70 15.86 -18.94
C PHE A 305 17.64 14.82 -17.82
N ALA A 306 16.88 13.73 -17.95
CA ALA A 306 16.62 12.79 -16.86
C ALA A 306 17.87 12.25 -16.13
N ARG A 307 18.99 12.16 -16.85
CA ARG A 307 20.29 11.65 -16.35
C ARG A 307 21.21 12.72 -15.78
N GLU A 308 20.81 13.99 -15.82
CA GLU A 308 21.60 15.09 -15.31
C GLU A 308 21.35 15.33 -13.82
N ASP A 309 22.37 15.82 -13.14
CA ASP A 309 22.27 16.25 -11.74
C ASP A 309 21.27 17.39 -11.56
N ASN A 310 20.51 17.37 -10.46
CA ASN A 310 19.62 18.47 -10.10
C ASN A 310 19.52 18.75 -8.60
N TRP A 311 19.16 19.98 -8.25
CA TRP A 311 18.98 20.43 -6.87
C TRP A 311 17.89 19.68 -6.12
N PHE A 312 16.78 19.33 -6.77
CA PHE A 312 15.66 18.69 -6.09
C PHE A 312 16.02 17.27 -5.62
N SER A 313 16.64 16.45 -6.48
CA SER A 313 17.19 15.15 -6.11
C SER A 313 18.19 15.26 -4.95
N LYS A 314 19.11 16.22 -5.02
CA LYS A 314 20.10 16.48 -3.96
C LYS A 314 19.44 16.91 -2.65
N ALA A 315 18.34 17.65 -2.71
CA ALA A 315 17.56 18.05 -1.54
C ALA A 315 16.85 16.85 -0.90
N PHE A 316 16.23 15.97 -1.68
CA PHE A 316 15.63 14.73 -1.18
C PHE A 316 16.66 13.82 -0.50
N LYS A 317 17.84 13.67 -1.13
CA LYS A 317 18.96 12.93 -0.55
C LYS A 317 19.42 13.53 0.78
N ALA A 318 19.55 14.85 0.84
CA ALA A 318 19.93 15.55 2.08
C ALA A 318 18.87 15.45 3.19
N LEU A 319 17.60 15.24 2.84
CA LEU A 319 16.50 15.00 3.78
C LEU A 319 16.38 13.53 4.22
N GLY A 320 17.19 12.63 3.66
CA GLY A 320 17.09 11.18 3.92
C GLY A 320 15.88 10.52 3.25
N LEU A 321 15.30 11.15 2.21
CA LEU A 321 14.10 10.68 1.51
C LEU A 321 14.42 9.86 0.23
N GLY A 322 15.67 9.41 0.09
CA GLY A 322 16.18 8.75 -1.11
C GLY A 322 16.78 9.72 -2.14
N GLU A 323 17.20 9.20 -3.29
CA GLU A 323 17.79 9.97 -4.39
C GLU A 323 16.93 9.80 -5.66
N PRO A 324 15.79 10.50 -5.73
CA PRO A 324 14.87 10.39 -6.86
C PRO A 324 15.45 11.00 -8.14
N GLY A 325 15.16 10.37 -9.29
CA GLY A 325 15.62 10.83 -10.61
C GLY A 325 15.09 12.23 -10.95
N LEU A 326 15.81 12.97 -11.81
CA LEU A 326 15.40 14.31 -12.23
C LEU A 326 13.98 14.32 -12.80
N TRP A 327 13.68 13.34 -13.64
CA TRP A 327 12.36 13.15 -14.24
C TRP A 327 11.28 13.04 -13.16
N GLY A 328 11.46 12.12 -12.20
CA GLY A 328 10.49 11.85 -11.14
C GLY A 328 10.19 13.07 -10.28
N VAL A 329 11.21 13.79 -9.80
CA VAL A 329 10.97 14.95 -8.92
C VAL A 329 10.40 16.14 -9.66
N SER A 330 10.95 16.47 -10.84
CA SER A 330 10.53 17.65 -11.59
C SER A 330 9.09 17.50 -12.09
N ILE A 331 8.70 16.32 -12.58
CA ILE A 331 7.33 16.04 -12.99
C ILE A 331 6.40 15.98 -11.80
N SER A 332 6.78 15.36 -10.68
CA SER A 332 5.92 15.36 -9.48
C SER A 332 5.62 16.78 -9.01
N LEU A 333 6.61 17.67 -9.00
CA LEU A 333 6.42 19.07 -8.63
C LEU A 333 5.62 19.85 -9.69
N GLY A 334 5.84 19.59 -10.98
CA GLY A 334 5.04 20.15 -12.07
C GLY A 334 3.60 19.62 -12.10
N MET A 335 3.38 18.38 -11.65
CA MET A 335 2.07 17.76 -11.54
C MET A 335 1.22 18.49 -10.51
N VAL A 336 1.78 18.95 -9.38
CA VAL A 336 1.06 19.79 -8.41
C VAL A 336 0.42 21.00 -9.12
N GLY A 337 1.19 21.67 -9.98
CA GLY A 337 0.68 22.79 -10.79
C GLY A 337 -0.43 22.42 -11.76
N ALA A 338 -0.22 21.35 -12.53
CA ALA A 338 -1.23 20.85 -13.46
C ALA A 338 -2.52 20.40 -12.73
N LEU A 339 -2.38 19.83 -11.52
CA LEU A 339 -3.50 19.42 -10.69
C LEU A 339 -4.27 20.60 -10.10
N LEU A 340 -3.63 21.74 -9.84
CA LEU A 340 -4.36 22.97 -9.50
C LEU A 340 -5.25 23.43 -10.66
N THR A 341 -4.78 23.31 -11.91
CA THR A 341 -5.60 23.59 -13.09
C THR A 341 -6.78 22.62 -13.21
N VAL A 342 -6.53 21.33 -13.01
CA VAL A 342 -7.56 20.29 -13.02
C VAL A 342 -8.58 20.51 -11.90
N ALA A 343 -8.14 20.88 -10.70
CA ALA A 343 -9.00 21.17 -9.56
C ALA A 343 -9.85 22.45 -9.77
N ALA A 344 -9.30 23.48 -10.42
CA ALA A 344 -10.03 24.71 -10.71
C ALA A 344 -11.21 24.50 -11.67
N SER A 345 -11.18 23.45 -12.49
CA SER A 345 -12.22 23.11 -13.47
C SER A 345 -12.92 21.79 -13.16
N ARG A 346 -12.91 21.34 -11.91
CA ARG A 346 -13.45 20.04 -11.50
C ARG A 346 -14.96 19.88 -11.73
N GLU A 347 -15.69 20.99 -11.87
CA GLU A 347 -17.13 20.98 -12.13
C GLU A 347 -17.47 20.46 -13.55
N GLU A 348 -16.51 20.51 -14.49
CA GLU A 348 -16.64 19.96 -15.83
C GLU A 348 -15.86 18.65 -15.95
N MET A 349 -16.53 17.52 -15.68
CA MET A 349 -15.88 16.20 -15.60
C MET A 349 -15.11 15.82 -16.87
N GLY A 350 -15.71 16.01 -18.05
CA GLY A 350 -15.08 15.73 -19.34
C GLY A 350 -13.79 16.54 -19.55
N TYR A 351 -13.81 17.82 -19.16
CA TYR A 351 -12.64 18.70 -19.21
C TYR A 351 -11.52 18.21 -18.28
N ALA A 352 -11.85 17.95 -17.02
CA ALA A 352 -10.88 17.53 -16.01
C ALA A 352 -10.24 16.17 -16.34
N LEU A 353 -11.05 15.18 -16.74
CA LEU A 353 -10.54 13.88 -17.18
C LEU A 353 -9.74 13.97 -18.48
N GLY A 354 -10.08 14.91 -19.38
CA GLY A 354 -9.32 15.17 -20.60
C GLY A 354 -7.92 15.69 -20.30
N MET A 355 -7.81 16.60 -19.33
CA MET A 355 -6.52 17.10 -18.84
C MET A 355 -5.69 15.98 -18.21
N VAL A 356 -6.30 15.14 -17.37
CA VAL A 356 -5.62 13.97 -16.77
C VAL A 356 -5.15 12.99 -17.84
N SER A 357 -5.97 12.70 -18.84
CA SER A 357 -5.64 11.80 -19.96
C SER A 357 -4.41 12.31 -20.73
N PHE A 358 -4.38 13.60 -21.05
CA PHE A 358 -3.24 14.19 -21.74
C PHE A 358 -1.98 14.28 -20.84
N LEU A 359 -2.11 14.59 -19.55
CA LEU A 359 -0.98 14.56 -18.61
C LEU A 359 -0.37 13.15 -18.56
N GLY A 360 -1.21 12.12 -18.51
CA GLY A 360 -0.80 10.72 -18.64
C GLY A 360 -0.09 10.42 -19.96
N ALA A 361 -0.59 10.96 -21.08
CA ALA A 361 0.03 10.82 -22.39
C ALA A 361 1.44 11.44 -22.45
N ALA A 362 1.56 12.70 -22.04
CA ALA A 362 2.81 13.46 -22.11
C ALA A 362 3.85 12.89 -21.15
N PHE A 363 3.51 12.72 -19.87
CA PHE A 363 4.45 12.22 -18.88
C PHE A 363 4.73 10.73 -19.05
N GLY A 364 3.72 9.90 -19.29
CA GLY A 364 3.93 8.48 -19.61
C GLY A 364 4.81 8.29 -20.85
N GLY A 365 4.57 9.07 -21.91
CA GLY A 365 5.44 9.07 -23.08
C GLY A 365 6.89 9.47 -22.76
N SER A 366 7.08 10.55 -21.98
CA SER A 366 8.43 10.96 -21.58
C SER A 366 9.14 9.93 -20.71
N TYR A 367 8.40 9.24 -19.81
CA TYR A 367 8.93 8.16 -18.98
C TYR A 367 9.50 7.03 -19.84
N LEU A 368 8.76 6.57 -20.86
CA LEU A 368 9.25 5.55 -21.77
C LEU A 368 10.54 5.98 -22.49
N SER A 369 10.65 7.27 -22.86
CA SER A 369 11.87 7.81 -23.45
C SER A 369 13.05 7.80 -22.47
N VAL A 370 12.82 8.03 -21.18
CA VAL A 370 13.87 7.90 -20.14
C VAL A 370 14.29 6.45 -19.96
N ARG A 371 13.33 5.51 -19.99
CA ARG A 371 13.57 4.06 -19.93
C ARG A 371 14.18 3.46 -21.20
N GLY A 372 14.61 4.32 -22.14
CA GLY A 372 15.37 3.94 -23.34
C GLY A 372 14.54 3.50 -24.53
N VAL A 373 13.22 3.74 -24.55
CA VAL A 373 12.41 3.60 -25.77
C VAL A 373 12.76 4.73 -26.74
N GLU A 374 12.93 4.41 -28.03
CA GLU A 374 13.23 5.41 -29.04
C GLU A 374 12.16 6.51 -29.05
N SER A 375 12.56 7.77 -28.88
CA SER A 375 11.63 8.90 -28.74
C SER A 375 10.67 9.02 -29.93
N ARG A 376 11.08 8.61 -31.14
CA ARG A 376 10.19 8.56 -32.32
C ARG A 376 9.07 7.53 -32.17
N ARG A 377 9.37 6.34 -31.64
CA ARG A 377 8.40 5.26 -31.41
C ARG A 377 7.29 5.70 -30.45
N VAL A 378 7.63 6.54 -29.47
CA VAL A 378 6.68 7.14 -28.52
C VAL A 378 5.97 8.37 -29.11
N ALA A 379 6.72 9.29 -29.71
CA ALA A 379 6.19 10.58 -30.15
C ALA A 379 5.27 10.48 -31.37
N ILE A 380 5.54 9.58 -32.32
CA ILE A 380 4.73 9.44 -33.54
C ILE A 380 3.24 9.19 -33.24
N PRO A 381 2.85 8.19 -32.43
CA PRO A 381 1.43 7.97 -32.13
C PRO A 381 0.80 9.13 -31.34
N LEU A 382 1.51 9.67 -30.34
CA LEU A 382 1.00 10.76 -29.49
C LEU A 382 0.83 12.08 -30.26
N LEU A 383 1.88 12.52 -30.96
CA LEU A 383 1.85 13.75 -31.76
C LEU A 383 1.06 13.60 -33.06
N GLY A 384 0.94 12.38 -33.59
CA GLY A 384 0.13 12.12 -34.79
C GLY A 384 -1.36 12.28 -34.53
N VAL A 385 -1.83 11.91 -33.34
CA VAL A 385 -3.24 12.02 -32.93
C VAL A 385 -3.56 13.41 -32.35
N ALA A 386 -2.57 14.11 -31.77
CA ALA A 386 -2.79 15.42 -31.14
C ALA A 386 -3.53 16.46 -32.02
N PRO A 387 -3.23 16.64 -33.33
CA PRO A 387 -3.99 17.55 -34.18
C PRO A 387 -5.48 17.19 -34.30
N VAL A 388 -5.80 15.90 -34.35
CA VAL A 388 -7.19 15.42 -34.41
C VAL A 388 -7.91 15.73 -33.11
N LEU A 389 -7.25 15.47 -31.97
CA LEU A 389 -7.78 15.79 -30.65
C LEU A 389 -8.00 17.31 -30.47
N VAL A 390 -7.06 18.14 -30.92
CA VAL A 390 -7.22 19.61 -30.92
C VAL A 390 -8.39 20.04 -31.80
N LEU A 391 -8.56 19.43 -32.98
CA LEU A 391 -9.70 19.74 -33.85
C LEU A 391 -11.04 19.36 -33.23
N ILE A 392 -11.10 18.28 -32.44
CA ILE A 392 -12.29 17.90 -31.67
C ILE A 392 -12.62 18.99 -30.64
N LEU A 393 -11.63 19.46 -29.89
CA LEU A 393 -11.81 20.56 -28.93
C LEU A 393 -12.26 21.87 -29.61
N LEU A 394 -11.68 22.19 -30.77
CA LEU A 394 -12.07 23.38 -31.55
C LEU A 394 -13.46 23.27 -32.18
N ALA A 395 -13.95 22.05 -32.43
CA ALA A 395 -15.30 21.83 -32.91
C ALA A 395 -16.36 22.10 -31.84
N GLY A 396 -15.99 21.95 -30.55
CA GLY A 396 -16.82 22.28 -29.39
C GLY A 396 -18.21 21.64 -29.47
N ASP A 397 -19.25 22.47 -29.30
CA ASP A 397 -20.66 22.06 -29.29
C ASP A 397 -21.10 21.25 -30.52
N ARG A 398 -20.45 21.45 -31.68
CA ARG A 398 -20.78 20.69 -32.91
C ARG A 398 -20.57 19.19 -32.74
N VAL A 399 -19.68 18.78 -31.82
CA VAL A 399 -19.44 17.37 -31.50
C VAL A 399 -20.63 16.83 -30.70
N GLY A 400 -21.02 17.52 -29.62
CA GLY A 400 -22.14 17.13 -28.76
C GLY A 400 -23.50 17.13 -29.46
N ASP A 401 -23.67 17.97 -30.48
CA ASP A 401 -24.88 17.95 -31.33
C ASP A 401 -24.98 16.68 -32.21
N SER A 402 -23.86 16.01 -32.46
CA SER A 402 -23.75 14.89 -33.41
C SER A 402 -23.49 13.53 -32.76
N LEU A 403 -22.91 13.53 -31.56
CA LEU A 403 -22.53 12.36 -30.78
C LEU A 403 -23.05 12.50 -29.35
N PRO A 404 -23.33 11.39 -28.64
CA PRO A 404 -23.78 11.42 -27.25
C PRO A 404 -22.68 11.80 -26.23
N LEU A 405 -21.53 12.29 -26.71
CA LEU A 405 -20.38 12.70 -25.91
C LEU A 405 -19.99 14.13 -26.30
N ASP A 406 -19.58 14.93 -25.32
CA ASP A 406 -19.04 16.26 -25.59
C ASP A 406 -17.62 16.19 -26.19
N SER A 407 -17.07 17.34 -26.59
CA SER A 407 -15.72 17.41 -27.17
C SER A 407 -14.60 16.97 -26.22
N TYR A 408 -14.73 17.24 -24.91
CA TYR A 408 -13.72 16.89 -23.91
C TYR A 408 -13.83 15.43 -23.47
N GLU A 409 -15.03 14.87 -23.39
CA GLU A 409 -15.28 13.44 -23.17
C GLU A 409 -14.74 12.62 -24.33
N LEU A 410 -15.01 13.03 -25.57
CA LEU A 410 -14.46 12.38 -26.76
C LEU A 410 -12.92 12.49 -26.79
N PHE A 411 -12.36 13.64 -26.42
CA PHE A 411 -10.93 13.81 -26.23
C PHE A 411 -10.39 12.81 -25.20
N THR A 412 -11.04 12.70 -24.05
CA THR A 412 -10.63 11.84 -22.93
C THR A 412 -10.59 10.37 -23.36
N VAL A 413 -11.63 9.89 -24.03
CA VAL A 413 -11.72 8.50 -24.48
C VAL A 413 -10.61 8.19 -25.49
N LEU A 414 -10.47 9.01 -26.54
CA LEU A 414 -9.47 8.79 -27.58
C LEU A 414 -8.04 8.96 -27.05
N GLY A 415 -7.80 9.99 -26.23
CA GLY A 415 -6.52 10.25 -25.57
C GLY A 415 -6.09 9.09 -24.68
N THR A 416 -7.03 8.52 -23.92
CA THR A 416 -6.76 7.38 -23.03
C THR A 416 -6.48 6.11 -23.82
N ILE A 417 -7.21 5.85 -24.91
CA ILE A 417 -6.94 4.71 -25.81
C ILE A 417 -5.54 4.79 -26.40
N VAL A 418 -5.15 5.96 -26.93
CA VAL A 418 -3.83 6.13 -27.56
C VAL A 418 -2.72 6.05 -26.52
N THR A 419 -2.90 6.67 -25.35
CA THR A 419 -1.95 6.58 -24.23
C THR A 419 -1.79 5.14 -23.76
N GLY A 420 -2.90 4.44 -23.54
CA GLY A 420 -2.93 3.04 -23.17
C GLY A 420 -2.24 2.16 -24.21
N PHE A 421 -2.48 2.39 -25.50
CA PHE A 421 -1.78 1.68 -26.59
C PHE A 421 -0.27 1.88 -26.52
N VAL A 422 0.22 3.11 -26.34
CA VAL A 422 1.66 3.40 -26.26
C VAL A 422 2.28 2.75 -25.00
N MET A 423 1.61 2.83 -23.85
CA MET A 423 2.09 2.23 -22.61
C MET A 423 2.11 0.70 -22.68
N LEU A 424 1.03 0.06 -23.15
CA LEU A 424 0.92 -1.40 -23.24
C LEU A 424 1.88 -1.99 -24.27
N ARG A 425 2.10 -1.30 -25.41
CA ARG A 425 3.04 -1.73 -26.45
C ARG A 425 4.49 -1.77 -25.95
N ASP A 426 4.85 -0.89 -25.02
CA ASP A 426 6.20 -0.75 -24.47
C ASP A 426 6.25 -1.16 -22.98
N GLN A 427 5.29 -1.97 -22.49
CA GLN A 427 5.08 -2.29 -21.07
C GLN A 427 6.29 -2.92 -20.37
N GLU A 428 7.15 -3.63 -21.10
CA GLU A 428 8.36 -4.27 -20.56
C GLU A 428 9.38 -3.25 -20.06
N ARG A 429 9.33 -2.02 -20.59
CA ARG A 429 10.20 -0.92 -20.15
C ARG A 429 9.67 -0.20 -18.93
N VAL A 430 8.41 -0.45 -18.56
CA VAL A 430 7.77 0.15 -17.39
C VAL A 430 8.03 -0.70 -16.17
N THR A 431 8.53 -0.08 -15.11
CA THR A 431 8.75 -0.76 -13.83
C THR A 431 7.44 -0.96 -13.08
N ASP A 432 7.38 -2.02 -12.28
CA ASP A 432 6.19 -2.29 -11.47
C ASP A 432 5.95 -1.16 -10.45
N ARG A 433 7.02 -0.50 -10.01
CA ARG A 433 6.98 0.70 -9.16
C ARG A 433 6.14 1.82 -9.76
N VAL A 434 6.37 2.15 -11.03
CA VAL A 434 5.62 3.20 -11.73
C VAL A 434 4.17 2.78 -11.93
N LEU A 435 3.92 1.51 -12.25
CA LEU A 435 2.56 1.01 -12.47
C LEU A 435 1.72 1.07 -11.19
N TRP A 436 2.28 0.67 -10.04
CA TRP A 436 1.55 0.69 -8.79
C TRP A 436 1.38 2.11 -8.24
N LEU A 437 2.42 2.96 -8.34
CA LEU A 437 2.32 4.38 -7.98
C LEU A 437 1.32 5.11 -8.87
N GLY A 438 1.35 4.82 -10.17
CA GLY A 438 0.40 5.34 -11.15
C GLY A 438 -1.04 4.94 -10.83
N ALA A 439 -1.28 3.71 -10.38
CA ALA A 439 -2.61 3.28 -9.95
C ALA A 439 -3.12 4.06 -8.74
N VAL A 440 -2.26 4.31 -7.73
CA VAL A 440 -2.63 5.14 -6.57
C VAL A 440 -2.96 6.57 -7.01
N VAL A 441 -2.12 7.19 -7.84
CA VAL A 441 -2.35 8.56 -8.34
C VAL A 441 -3.63 8.64 -9.16
N ILE A 442 -3.85 7.73 -10.11
CA ILE A 442 -5.06 7.70 -10.94
C ILE A 442 -6.30 7.52 -10.05
N LEU A 443 -6.25 6.64 -9.06
CA LEU A 443 -7.35 6.47 -8.11
C LEU A 443 -7.65 7.78 -7.37
N THR A 444 -6.63 8.42 -6.79
CA THR A 444 -6.82 9.69 -6.07
C THR A 444 -7.43 10.75 -6.98
N LEU A 445 -7.00 10.83 -8.24
CA LEU A 445 -7.57 11.77 -9.21
C LEU A 445 -9.02 11.44 -9.54
N LEU A 446 -9.37 10.18 -9.77
CA LEU A 446 -10.74 9.78 -10.03
C LEU A 446 -11.65 10.10 -8.85
N VAL A 447 -11.23 9.80 -7.62
CA VAL A 447 -12.00 10.09 -6.40
C VAL A 447 -12.23 11.60 -6.21
N ILE A 448 -11.26 12.45 -6.57
CA ILE A 448 -11.39 13.91 -6.45
C ILE A 448 -12.24 14.53 -7.57
N LEU A 449 -12.23 13.93 -8.77
CA LEU A 449 -12.77 14.56 -9.98
C LEU A 449 -14.12 14.02 -10.41
N VAL A 450 -14.40 12.74 -10.17
CA VAL A 450 -15.67 12.14 -10.58
C VAL A 450 -16.70 12.46 -9.49
N PRO A 451 -17.76 13.22 -9.80
CA PRO A 451 -18.79 13.56 -8.83
C PRO A 451 -19.54 12.30 -8.40
N THR A 452 -19.93 12.27 -7.13
CA THR A 452 -20.66 11.17 -6.52
C THR A 452 -21.86 11.76 -5.77
N GLU A 453 -22.80 12.33 -6.52
CA GLU A 453 -24.03 12.87 -5.94
C GLU A 453 -24.97 11.73 -5.52
N ALA A 454 -25.67 11.92 -4.41
CA ALA A 454 -26.67 10.98 -3.88
C ALA A 454 -27.70 10.61 -4.95
N SER A 455 -28.07 9.34 -5.05
CA SER A 455 -29.19 8.92 -5.91
C SER A 455 -30.50 9.63 -5.55
N GLU A 456 -30.71 9.95 -4.27
CA GLU A 456 -31.87 10.72 -3.81
C GLU A 456 -31.88 12.16 -4.35
N ALA A 457 -30.71 12.74 -4.61
CA ALA A 457 -30.55 14.06 -5.22
C ALA A 457 -30.58 14.02 -6.76
N GLY A 458 -30.77 12.83 -7.36
CA GLY A 458 -30.73 12.62 -8.81
C GLY A 458 -29.34 12.32 -9.38
N GLY A 459 -28.35 12.09 -8.51
CA GLY A 459 -27.01 11.63 -8.87
C GLY A 459 -26.97 10.14 -9.23
N ASP A 460 -25.77 9.62 -9.49
CA ASP A 460 -25.54 8.22 -9.87
C ASP A 460 -25.10 7.32 -8.70
N GLY A 461 -25.08 7.85 -7.47
CA GLY A 461 -24.69 7.12 -6.26
C GLY A 461 -23.24 6.63 -6.28
N GLY A 462 -22.37 7.29 -7.06
CA GLY A 462 -20.97 6.91 -7.24
C GLY A 462 -20.74 5.76 -8.22
N PHE A 463 -21.75 5.37 -9.00
CA PHE A 463 -21.63 4.28 -9.97
C PHE A 463 -20.49 4.49 -10.97
N LEU A 464 -20.39 5.67 -11.59
CA LEU A 464 -19.35 5.97 -12.57
C LEU A 464 -17.95 5.90 -11.94
N LEU A 465 -17.77 6.51 -10.77
CA LEU A 465 -16.49 6.47 -10.05
C LEU A 465 -16.07 5.02 -9.79
N LEU A 466 -16.95 4.23 -9.19
CA LEU A 466 -16.67 2.85 -8.82
C LEU A 466 -16.47 1.94 -10.04
N ALA A 467 -17.13 2.22 -11.16
CA ALA A 467 -16.90 1.53 -12.42
C ALA A 467 -15.50 1.82 -13.00
N LEU A 468 -15.06 3.08 -12.97
CA LEU A 468 -13.72 3.48 -13.42
C LEU A 468 -12.62 2.91 -12.50
N LEU A 469 -12.84 2.92 -11.18
CA LEU A 469 -11.95 2.27 -10.22
C LEU A 469 -11.93 0.74 -10.41
N GLY A 470 -13.08 0.13 -10.68
CA GLY A 470 -13.17 -1.29 -11.02
C GLY A 470 -12.34 -1.63 -12.26
N ALA A 471 -12.41 -0.80 -13.30
CA ALA A 471 -11.59 -0.96 -14.51
C ALA A 471 -10.09 -0.81 -14.22
N LEU A 472 -9.71 0.17 -13.38
CA LEU A 472 -8.34 0.34 -12.92
C LEU A 472 -7.83 -0.92 -12.21
N HIS A 473 -8.60 -1.48 -11.27
CA HIS A 473 -8.20 -2.66 -10.51
C HIS A 473 -8.18 -3.94 -11.34
N ILE A 474 -9.07 -4.09 -12.33
CA ILE A 474 -8.98 -5.16 -13.32
C ILE A 474 -7.67 -5.01 -14.12
N GLY A 475 -7.33 -3.78 -14.54
CA GLY A 475 -6.08 -3.48 -15.23
C GLY A 475 -4.85 -3.86 -14.40
N THR A 476 -4.79 -3.45 -13.13
CA THR A 476 -3.68 -3.80 -12.24
C THR A 476 -3.63 -5.30 -11.94
N ALA A 477 -4.77 -5.98 -11.83
CA ALA A 477 -4.84 -7.43 -11.67
C ALA A 477 -4.27 -8.17 -12.88
N VAL A 478 -4.67 -7.76 -14.09
CA VAL A 478 -4.18 -8.34 -15.35
C VAL A 478 -2.68 -8.12 -15.47
N LEU A 479 -2.18 -6.92 -15.16
CA LEU A 479 -0.75 -6.64 -15.16
C LEU A 479 -0.01 -7.44 -14.09
N ALA A 480 -0.55 -7.56 -12.87
CA ALA A 480 0.04 -8.34 -11.80
C ALA A 480 0.23 -9.81 -12.19
N ILE A 481 -0.78 -10.41 -12.84
CA ILE A 481 -0.74 -11.81 -13.29
C ILE A 481 0.18 -11.98 -14.49
N ASN A 482 0.08 -11.13 -15.51
CA ASN A 482 0.90 -11.24 -16.71
C ASN A 482 2.38 -11.00 -16.43
N ARG A 483 2.69 -10.28 -15.34
CA ARG A 483 4.04 -9.92 -14.97
C ARG A 483 4.56 -10.71 -13.78
N ASP A 484 3.77 -11.58 -13.17
CA ASP A 484 4.11 -12.22 -11.89
C ASP A 484 4.60 -11.19 -10.85
N SER A 485 3.97 -10.00 -10.85
CA SER A 485 4.42 -8.83 -10.11
C SER A 485 3.82 -8.80 -8.70
N PRO A 486 4.64 -8.95 -7.65
CA PRO A 486 4.13 -8.94 -6.28
C PRO A 486 3.68 -7.55 -5.82
N SER A 487 4.30 -6.48 -6.33
CA SER A 487 3.93 -5.11 -6.00
C SER A 487 2.59 -4.69 -6.59
N LEU A 488 2.34 -5.04 -7.85
CA LEU A 488 1.04 -4.82 -8.47
C LEU A 488 -0.06 -5.67 -7.85
N ALA A 489 0.29 -6.87 -7.39
CA ALA A 489 -0.61 -7.70 -6.62
C ALA A 489 -0.98 -7.07 -5.28
N GLY A 490 0.03 -6.56 -4.56
CA GLY A 490 -0.14 -5.78 -3.34
C GLY A 490 -1.16 -4.67 -3.52
N VAL A 491 -0.95 -3.82 -4.52
CA VAL A 491 -1.86 -2.70 -4.80
C VAL A 491 -3.23 -3.18 -5.26
N THR A 492 -3.33 -4.20 -6.11
CA THR A 492 -4.65 -4.74 -6.55
C THR A 492 -5.47 -5.28 -5.38
N VAL A 493 -4.83 -5.93 -4.41
CA VAL A 493 -5.48 -6.53 -3.25
C VAL A 493 -5.85 -5.50 -2.20
N LEU A 494 -4.97 -4.53 -1.93
CA LEU A 494 -5.10 -3.61 -0.80
C LEU A 494 -5.85 -2.35 -1.16
N LEU A 495 -5.52 -1.76 -2.30
CA LEU A 495 -5.96 -0.43 -2.67
C LEU A 495 -7.49 -0.28 -2.64
N PRO A 496 -8.30 -1.23 -3.18
CA PRO A 496 -9.76 -1.11 -3.16
C PRO A 496 -10.38 -0.95 -1.78
N TRP A 497 -9.76 -1.54 -0.76
CA TRP A 497 -10.29 -1.53 0.61
C TRP A 497 -9.70 -0.40 1.44
N SER A 498 -8.42 -0.08 1.22
CA SER A 498 -7.74 0.98 1.95
C SER A 498 -8.25 2.36 1.56
N TRP A 499 -8.54 2.62 0.27
CA TRP A 499 -9.00 3.95 -0.12
C TRP A 499 -10.37 4.25 0.46
N VAL A 500 -11.31 3.29 0.40
CA VAL A 500 -12.66 3.43 0.98
C VAL A 500 -12.57 3.69 2.48
N LEU A 501 -11.72 2.94 3.19
CA LEU A 501 -11.52 3.12 4.63
C LEU A 501 -10.88 4.48 4.97
N ILE A 502 -9.84 4.88 4.25
CA ILE A 502 -9.14 6.15 4.50
C ILE A 502 -10.05 7.33 4.21
N GLU A 503 -10.78 7.28 3.10
CA GLU A 503 -11.72 8.31 2.68
C GLU A 503 -12.79 8.51 3.77
N GLU A 504 -13.49 7.45 4.18
CA GLU A 504 -14.53 7.53 5.22
C GLU A 504 -13.98 8.05 6.55
N VAL A 505 -12.80 7.59 6.97
CA VAL A 505 -12.15 8.06 8.20
C VAL A 505 -11.80 9.55 8.11
N VAL A 506 -11.28 10.01 6.98
CA VAL A 506 -10.92 11.43 6.76
C VAL A 506 -12.18 12.29 6.71
N GLN A 507 -13.20 11.85 5.98
CA GLN A 507 -14.48 12.54 5.84
C GLN A 507 -15.14 12.70 7.22
N GLU A 508 -15.30 11.63 7.98
CA GLU A 508 -15.96 11.68 9.28
C GLU A 508 -15.12 12.44 10.32
N ALA A 509 -13.78 12.35 10.26
CA ALA A 509 -12.91 13.16 11.11
C ALA A 509 -13.07 14.65 10.80
N ALA A 510 -13.09 15.04 9.53
CA ALA A 510 -13.30 16.43 9.12
C ALA A 510 -14.68 16.93 9.54
N ARG A 511 -15.73 16.14 9.30
CA ARG A 511 -17.10 16.44 9.74
C ARG A 511 -17.20 16.62 11.25
N THR A 512 -16.63 15.68 12.01
CA THR A 512 -16.60 15.75 13.48
C THR A 512 -15.89 17.01 13.96
N LEU A 513 -14.75 17.37 13.35
CA LEU A 513 -14.01 18.59 13.68
C LEU A 513 -14.80 19.86 13.35
N LEU A 514 -15.52 19.89 12.22
CA LEU A 514 -16.34 21.03 11.82
C LEU A 514 -17.55 21.21 12.75
N VAL A 515 -18.30 20.14 12.98
CA VAL A 515 -19.47 20.14 13.88
C VAL A 515 -19.06 20.49 15.32
N ALA A 516 -17.92 19.96 15.79
CA ALA A 516 -17.39 20.29 17.12
C ALA A 516 -16.95 21.77 17.25
N ASN A 517 -16.71 22.46 16.14
CA ASN A 517 -16.38 23.88 16.10
C ASN A 517 -17.59 24.76 15.70
N ASP A 518 -18.83 24.28 15.90
CA ASP A 518 -20.08 24.96 15.55
C ASP A 518 -20.20 25.38 14.06
N ALA A 519 -19.42 24.74 13.17
CA ALA A 519 -19.60 24.91 11.73
C ALA A 519 -20.80 24.09 11.24
N ALA A 520 -21.41 24.53 10.14
CA ALA A 520 -22.47 23.78 9.49
C ALA A 520 -21.95 22.40 9.08
N ASP A 521 -22.75 21.36 9.33
CA ASP A 521 -22.45 20.00 8.89
C ASP A 521 -22.34 19.99 7.35
N PRO A 522 -21.15 19.70 6.78
CA PRO A 522 -20.96 19.71 5.33
C PRO A 522 -21.68 18.56 4.63
N GLY A 523 -22.20 17.57 5.36
CA GLY A 523 -22.75 16.33 4.79
C GLY A 523 -21.65 15.39 4.28
N SER A 524 -22.05 14.37 3.50
CA SER A 524 -21.09 13.52 2.79
C SER A 524 -20.46 14.30 1.64
N ILE A 525 -19.14 14.30 1.58
CA ILE A 525 -18.37 14.87 0.46
C ILE A 525 -18.36 13.86 -0.70
N ILE A 526 -18.24 12.57 -0.39
CA ILE A 526 -18.30 11.47 -1.36
C ILE A 526 -19.46 10.55 -0.98
N ASP A 527 -20.54 10.57 -1.77
CA ASP A 527 -21.70 9.73 -1.52
C ASP A 527 -21.66 8.44 -2.34
N LEU A 528 -21.56 7.30 -1.67
CA LEU A 528 -21.46 5.98 -2.28
C LEU A 528 -22.69 5.15 -1.92
N ASP A 529 -23.55 4.91 -2.90
CA ASP A 529 -24.73 4.09 -2.69
C ASP A 529 -24.31 2.64 -2.36
N PRO A 530 -25.04 1.95 -1.46
CA PRO A 530 -24.73 0.58 -1.06
C PRO A 530 -24.66 -0.43 -2.21
N GLY A 531 -25.44 -0.23 -3.27
CA GLY A 531 -25.49 -1.11 -4.44
C GLY A 531 -24.20 -1.07 -5.26
N PRO A 532 -23.84 0.09 -5.85
CA PRO A 532 -22.56 0.29 -6.53
C PRO A 532 -21.35 -0.08 -5.67
N LEU A 533 -21.30 0.37 -4.41
CA LEU A 533 -20.19 0.05 -3.50
C LEU A 533 -20.08 -1.46 -3.25
N GLY A 534 -21.21 -2.13 -3.01
CA GLY A 534 -21.26 -3.59 -2.86
C GLY A 534 -20.75 -4.34 -4.08
N ALA A 535 -21.13 -3.91 -5.29
CA ALA A 535 -20.66 -4.52 -6.55
C ALA A 535 -19.14 -4.33 -6.75
N TYR A 536 -18.63 -3.14 -6.44
CA TYR A 536 -17.21 -2.82 -6.51
C TYR A 536 -16.37 -3.64 -5.52
N LEU A 537 -16.82 -3.79 -4.27
CA LEU A 537 -16.14 -4.59 -3.26
C LEU A 537 -16.26 -6.10 -3.54
N ALA A 538 -17.36 -6.54 -4.18
CA ALA A 538 -17.51 -7.91 -4.66
C ALA A 538 -16.51 -8.23 -5.78
N LEU A 539 -16.36 -7.34 -6.77
CA LEU A 539 -15.31 -7.44 -7.80
C LEU A 539 -13.93 -7.51 -7.15
N SER A 540 -13.66 -6.62 -6.20
CA SER A 540 -12.38 -6.56 -5.47
C SER A 540 -12.10 -7.86 -4.70
N SER A 541 -13.11 -8.48 -4.11
CA SER A 541 -12.99 -9.79 -3.44
C SER A 541 -12.57 -10.90 -4.41
N VAL A 542 -13.14 -10.91 -5.62
CA VAL A 542 -12.76 -11.88 -6.67
C VAL A 542 -11.33 -11.63 -7.14
N LEU A 543 -10.98 -10.39 -7.47
CA LEU A 543 -9.62 -10.03 -7.91
C LEU A 543 -8.58 -10.39 -6.85
N LEU A 544 -8.89 -10.15 -5.57
CA LEU A 544 -8.03 -10.47 -4.45
C LEU A 544 -7.62 -11.94 -4.46
N VAL A 545 -8.58 -12.87 -4.55
CA VAL A 545 -8.28 -14.30 -4.55
C VAL A 545 -7.65 -14.76 -5.86
N VAL A 546 -8.09 -14.23 -7.01
CA VAL A 546 -7.52 -14.59 -8.32
C VAL A 546 -6.03 -14.24 -8.38
N VAL A 547 -5.66 -13.03 -7.97
CA VAL A 547 -4.28 -12.54 -7.99
C VAL A 547 -3.42 -13.33 -6.99
N ASN A 548 -3.88 -13.49 -5.74
CA ASN A 548 -3.12 -14.23 -4.73
C ASN A 548 -2.90 -15.71 -5.12
N VAL A 549 -3.90 -16.37 -5.70
CA VAL A 549 -3.76 -17.77 -6.16
C VAL A 549 -2.76 -17.88 -7.31
N ARG A 550 -2.70 -16.88 -8.19
CA ARG A 550 -1.80 -16.89 -9.36
C ARG A 550 -0.34 -16.69 -8.98
N LEU A 551 -0.05 -15.88 -7.97
CA LEU A 551 1.31 -15.65 -7.46
C LEU A 551 1.88 -16.84 -6.69
N GLY A 552 1.04 -17.74 -6.19
CA GLY A 552 1.49 -18.94 -5.48
C GLY A 552 2.08 -18.66 -4.10
N GLU A 553 3.08 -19.45 -3.71
CA GLU A 553 3.66 -19.46 -2.35
C GLU A 553 4.64 -18.30 -2.08
N THR A 554 5.06 -17.55 -3.09
CA THR A 554 5.99 -16.41 -2.98
C THR A 554 5.32 -15.15 -2.41
N GLY A 555 4.31 -15.32 -1.54
CA GLY A 555 3.44 -14.25 -1.06
C GLY A 555 4.19 -13.04 -0.51
N VAL A 556 3.74 -11.84 -0.88
CA VAL A 556 4.33 -10.58 -0.42
C VAL A 556 4.13 -10.43 1.08
N ASN A 557 5.23 -10.24 1.83
CA ASN A 557 5.19 -9.85 3.23
C ASN A 557 5.66 -8.40 3.38
N LEU A 558 4.72 -7.47 3.55
CA LEU A 558 5.01 -6.05 3.69
C LEU A 558 5.86 -5.74 4.93
N ALA A 559 5.81 -6.61 5.95
CA ALA A 559 6.57 -6.42 7.18
C ALA A 559 8.10 -6.50 6.97
N ALA A 560 8.57 -7.13 5.90
CA ALA A 560 9.99 -7.31 5.64
C ALA A 560 10.71 -5.98 5.37
N ARG A 561 10.02 -4.99 4.79
CA ARG A 561 10.57 -3.66 4.42
C ARG A 561 10.08 -2.51 5.30
N PHE A 562 8.88 -2.61 5.88
CA PHE A 562 8.23 -1.46 6.54
C PHE A 562 8.60 -1.30 8.03
N LEU A 563 9.07 -2.36 8.69
CA LEU A 563 9.21 -2.37 10.13
C LEU A 563 10.67 -2.63 10.52
N GLY A 564 11.28 -1.65 11.22
CA GLY A 564 12.69 -1.68 11.64
C GLY A 564 13.03 -2.76 12.68
N VAL A 565 14.20 -2.71 13.30
CA VAL A 565 14.71 -3.80 14.18
C VAL A 565 14.09 -3.83 15.60
N THR A 566 12.91 -3.25 15.82
CA THR A 566 12.27 -3.28 17.15
C THR A 566 11.62 -4.63 17.45
N GLU A 567 11.55 -5.05 18.72
CA GLU A 567 10.90 -6.33 19.10
C GLU A 567 9.42 -6.37 18.66
N ILE A 568 8.73 -5.23 18.71
CA ILE A 568 7.34 -5.10 18.24
C ILE A 568 7.28 -5.33 16.72
N SER A 569 8.18 -4.70 15.97
CA SER A 569 8.30 -4.91 14.52
C SER A 569 8.58 -6.38 14.19
N ALA A 570 9.55 -7.00 14.86
CA ALA A 570 9.89 -8.40 14.67
C ALA A 570 8.68 -9.30 14.95
N SER A 571 7.91 -9.02 16.01
CA SER A 571 6.68 -9.78 16.32
C SER A 571 5.63 -9.66 15.22
N ILE A 572 5.45 -8.48 14.62
CA ILE A 572 4.49 -8.25 13.53
C ILE A 572 4.96 -8.97 12.26
N ARG A 573 6.27 -8.89 11.96
CA ARG A 573 6.89 -9.56 10.82
C ARG A 573 6.75 -11.08 10.90
N ASP A 574 7.01 -11.64 12.08
CA ASP A 574 7.01 -13.08 12.30
C ASP A 574 5.58 -13.64 12.45
N SER A 575 4.58 -12.79 12.77
CA SER A 575 3.17 -13.21 12.87
C SER A 575 2.51 -13.58 11.54
N GLY A 576 3.10 -13.16 10.41
CA GLY A 576 2.48 -13.29 9.08
C GLY A 576 1.23 -12.41 8.87
N ALA A 577 0.90 -11.50 9.79
CA ALA A 577 -0.28 -10.63 9.70
C ALA A 577 -0.24 -9.67 8.49
N LEU A 578 0.96 -9.32 8.03
CA LEU A 578 1.21 -8.46 6.86
C LEU A 578 1.54 -9.24 5.58
N GLN A 579 1.36 -10.56 5.58
CA GLN A 579 1.33 -11.34 4.34
C GLN A 579 0.09 -10.98 3.53
N LEU A 580 0.21 -10.94 2.19
CA LEU A 580 -0.86 -10.50 1.29
C LEU A 580 -2.20 -11.23 1.49
N TRP A 581 -2.17 -12.55 1.71
CA TRP A 581 -3.35 -13.37 2.03
C TRP A 581 -3.99 -13.05 3.39
N SER A 582 -3.19 -12.62 4.36
CA SER A 582 -3.64 -12.27 5.71
C SER A 582 -4.20 -10.86 5.76
N ILE A 583 -3.50 -9.89 5.18
CA ILE A 583 -3.99 -8.51 5.07
C ILE A 583 -5.21 -8.41 4.15
N GLY A 584 -5.23 -9.19 3.07
CA GLY A 584 -6.40 -9.36 2.22
C GLY A 584 -7.58 -10.05 2.92
N TRP A 585 -7.42 -10.52 4.16
CA TRP A 585 -8.52 -11.04 4.97
C TRP A 585 -9.01 -10.02 6.00
N TRP A 586 -8.11 -9.49 6.83
CA TRP A 586 -8.52 -8.61 7.92
C TRP A 586 -8.83 -7.19 7.48
N LEU A 587 -8.14 -6.64 6.46
CA LEU A 587 -8.40 -5.28 5.98
C LEU A 587 -9.81 -5.17 5.37
N PRO A 588 -10.26 -6.08 4.49
CA PRO A 588 -11.64 -6.04 4.00
C PRO A 588 -12.69 -6.14 5.10
N LEU A 589 -12.49 -7.00 6.10
CA LEU A 589 -13.40 -7.12 7.25
C LEU A 589 -13.44 -5.83 8.06
N LEU A 590 -12.29 -5.18 8.28
CA LEU A 590 -12.21 -3.87 8.94
C LEU A 590 -12.95 -2.79 8.14
N THR A 591 -12.69 -2.69 6.84
CA THR A 591 -13.39 -1.74 5.95
C THR A 591 -14.90 -1.98 5.98
N MET A 592 -15.36 -3.23 5.94
CA MET A 592 -16.80 -3.54 6.00
C MET A 592 -17.44 -3.11 7.32
N ILE A 593 -16.76 -3.28 8.46
CA ILE A 593 -17.23 -2.82 9.77
C ILE A 593 -17.41 -1.30 9.79
N PHE A 594 -16.43 -0.56 9.27
CA PHE A 594 -16.49 0.90 9.21
C PHE A 594 -17.59 1.38 8.26
N MET A 595 -17.64 0.86 7.04
CA MET A 595 -18.65 1.30 6.06
C MET A 595 -20.08 0.95 6.51
N ALA A 596 -20.29 -0.20 7.15
CA ALA A 596 -21.59 -0.53 7.73
C ALA A 596 -22.00 0.47 8.83
N HIS A 597 -21.03 1.02 9.57
CA HIS A 597 -21.29 2.05 10.57
C HIS A 597 -21.73 3.37 9.96
N PHE A 598 -21.19 3.77 8.81
CA PHE A 598 -21.38 5.10 8.22
C PHE A 598 -22.42 5.15 7.10
N GLY A 599 -22.94 4.01 6.65
CA GLY A 599 -24.06 3.96 5.71
C GLY A 599 -23.71 3.38 4.34
N GLY A 600 -22.47 2.93 4.13
CA GLY A 600 -22.05 2.28 2.87
C GLY A 600 -22.68 0.90 2.61
N PHE A 601 -23.52 0.38 3.50
CA PHE A 601 -24.20 -0.90 3.30
C PHE A 601 -25.66 -0.90 3.77
N THR A 602 -26.49 -1.60 3.00
CA THR A 602 -27.73 -2.22 3.48
C THR A 602 -27.43 -3.58 4.10
N ALA A 603 -28.39 -4.17 4.83
CA ALA A 603 -28.25 -5.52 5.39
C ALA A 603 -27.93 -6.55 4.30
N VAL A 604 -28.60 -6.46 3.14
CA VAL A 604 -28.43 -7.40 2.02
C VAL A 604 -27.05 -7.27 1.38
N THR A 605 -26.61 -6.04 1.10
CA THR A 605 -25.30 -5.81 0.46
C THR A 605 -24.14 -6.22 1.36
N LEU A 606 -24.22 -5.94 2.67
CA LEU A 606 -23.22 -6.38 3.64
C LEU A 606 -23.09 -7.91 3.66
N LEU A 607 -24.24 -8.61 3.76
CA LEU A 607 -24.26 -10.08 3.81
C LEU A 607 -23.74 -10.71 2.52
N LEU A 608 -24.05 -10.15 1.35
CA LEU A 608 -23.57 -10.67 0.06
C LEU A 608 -22.05 -10.51 -0.08
N VAL A 609 -21.49 -9.34 0.22
CA VAL A 609 -20.05 -9.11 0.13
C VAL A 609 -19.31 -9.96 1.16
N LEU A 610 -19.80 -10.03 2.40
CA LEU A 610 -19.20 -10.87 3.45
C LEU A 610 -19.25 -12.36 3.10
N LEU A 611 -20.38 -12.86 2.58
CA LEU A 611 -20.53 -14.24 2.12
C LEU A 611 -19.57 -14.53 0.95
N LEU A 612 -19.45 -13.63 -0.01
CA LEU A 612 -18.51 -13.81 -1.13
C LEU A 612 -17.07 -13.84 -0.64
N LEU A 613 -16.65 -12.89 0.18
CA LEU A 613 -15.28 -12.82 0.71
C LEU A 613 -14.95 -14.08 1.52
N THR A 614 -15.83 -14.47 2.45
CA THR A 614 -15.65 -15.67 3.29
C THR A 614 -15.56 -16.93 2.43
N THR A 615 -16.48 -17.15 1.48
CA THR A 615 -16.46 -18.34 0.62
C THR A 615 -15.22 -18.40 -0.26
N LEU A 616 -14.73 -17.28 -0.79
CA LEU A 616 -13.51 -17.23 -1.58
C LEU A 616 -12.27 -17.58 -0.76
N HIS A 617 -12.10 -16.97 0.43
CA HIS A 617 -10.95 -17.24 1.30
C HIS A 617 -10.96 -18.66 1.88
N PHE A 618 -12.10 -19.12 2.39
CA PHE A 618 -12.22 -20.47 2.94
C PHE A 618 -12.14 -21.52 1.82
N GLY A 619 -12.67 -21.24 0.63
CA GLY A 619 -12.49 -22.10 -0.54
C GLY A 619 -11.02 -22.24 -0.94
N ALA A 620 -10.25 -21.14 -0.93
CA ALA A 620 -8.81 -21.18 -1.19
C ALA A 620 -8.02 -21.94 -0.12
N GLU A 621 -8.39 -21.78 1.15
CA GLU A 621 -7.84 -22.54 2.28
C GLU A 621 -8.14 -24.04 2.13
N ILE A 622 -9.37 -24.44 1.82
CA ILE A 622 -9.77 -25.84 1.60
C ILE A 622 -9.03 -26.43 0.39
N ALA A 623 -8.81 -25.64 -0.66
CA ALA A 623 -8.03 -26.06 -1.83
C ALA A 623 -6.51 -26.12 -1.58
N GLY A 624 -6.02 -25.63 -0.43
CA GLY A 624 -4.60 -25.64 -0.08
C GLY A 624 -3.77 -24.62 -0.84
N ARG A 625 -4.41 -23.53 -1.30
CA ARG A 625 -3.76 -22.47 -2.08
C ARG A 625 -3.49 -21.20 -1.29
N ARG A 626 -4.05 -21.10 -0.08
CA ARG A 626 -3.89 -19.94 0.79
C ARG A 626 -2.66 -20.12 1.68
N VAL A 627 -1.92 -19.04 1.87
CA VAL A 627 -0.81 -18.95 2.83
C VAL A 627 -1.31 -18.29 4.12
N GLY A 628 -1.01 -18.88 5.27
CA GLY A 628 -1.35 -18.36 6.60
C GLY A 628 -2.12 -19.38 7.46
N ASP A 629 -2.26 -19.09 8.76
CA ASP A 629 -2.92 -20.01 9.70
C ASP A 629 -4.47 -19.95 9.59
N ALA A 630 -5.10 -21.11 9.46
CA ALA A 630 -6.55 -21.27 9.40
C ALA A 630 -7.25 -20.90 10.73
N GLY A 631 -6.57 -21.09 11.87
CA GLY A 631 -7.10 -20.70 13.18
C GLY A 631 -7.25 -19.18 13.31
N ASN A 632 -6.26 -18.43 12.83
CA ASN A 632 -6.31 -16.97 12.76
C ASN A 632 -7.46 -16.48 11.86
N MET A 633 -7.72 -17.15 10.72
CA MET A 633 -8.85 -16.80 9.85
C MET A 633 -10.19 -16.84 10.59
N VAL A 634 -10.45 -17.95 11.30
CA VAL A 634 -11.68 -18.15 12.08
C VAL A 634 -11.79 -17.11 13.19
N THR A 635 -10.69 -16.83 13.86
CA THR A 635 -10.66 -15.84 14.95
C THR A 635 -11.00 -14.44 14.45
N ILE A 636 -10.38 -14.02 13.34
CA ILE A 636 -10.65 -12.72 12.72
C ILE A 636 -12.11 -12.65 12.23
N LEU A 637 -12.64 -13.72 11.64
CA LEU A 637 -14.04 -13.77 11.21
C LEU A 637 -15.00 -13.62 12.39
N ALA A 638 -14.76 -14.36 13.46
CA ALA A 638 -15.62 -14.37 14.64
C ALA A 638 -15.66 -12.99 15.31
N VAL A 639 -14.51 -12.32 15.42
CA VAL A 639 -14.43 -10.94 15.93
C VAL A 639 -15.24 -10.01 15.02
N ALA A 640 -15.06 -10.08 13.69
CA ALA A 640 -15.80 -9.24 12.77
C ALA A 640 -17.32 -9.47 12.84
N VAL A 641 -17.75 -10.73 12.87
CA VAL A 641 -19.16 -11.12 13.04
C VAL A 641 -19.73 -10.57 14.34
N VAL A 642 -19.04 -10.74 15.46
CA VAL A 642 -19.51 -10.24 16.77
C VAL A 642 -19.62 -8.72 16.76
N VAL A 643 -18.68 -8.01 16.16
CA VAL A 643 -18.73 -6.54 16.04
C VAL A 643 -19.92 -6.10 15.19
N MET A 644 -20.17 -6.78 14.07
CA MET A 644 -21.32 -6.49 13.20
C MET A 644 -22.65 -6.80 13.90
N GLU A 645 -22.79 -7.95 14.55
CA GLU A 645 -23.97 -8.33 15.34
C GLU A 645 -24.23 -7.31 16.46
N TRP A 646 -23.18 -6.91 17.18
CA TRP A 646 -23.25 -5.95 18.29
C TRP A 646 -23.75 -4.58 17.84
N ARG A 647 -23.31 -4.13 16.65
CA ARG A 647 -23.65 -2.80 16.14
C ARG A 647 -25.00 -2.79 15.43
N HIS A 648 -25.28 -3.81 14.60
CA HIS A 648 -26.30 -3.75 13.55
C HIS A 648 -27.50 -4.70 13.70
N GLY A 649 -27.47 -5.62 14.66
CA GLY A 649 -28.36 -6.78 14.58
C GLY A 649 -27.87 -7.71 13.46
N LEU A 650 -28.70 -8.59 12.90
CA LEU A 650 -28.30 -9.66 11.94
C LEU A 650 -27.67 -10.91 12.57
N PHE A 651 -28.03 -11.23 13.81
CA PHE A 651 -27.54 -12.45 14.50
C PHE A 651 -27.68 -13.72 13.67
N VAL A 652 -28.88 -14.03 13.18
CA VAL A 652 -29.16 -15.29 12.47
C VAL A 652 -28.24 -15.51 11.26
N PRO A 653 -28.20 -14.61 10.25
CA PRO A 653 -27.37 -14.85 9.08
C PRO A 653 -25.87 -14.84 9.38
N LEU A 654 -25.40 -13.99 10.30
CA LEU A 654 -23.98 -13.89 10.64
C LEU A 654 -23.49 -15.09 11.46
N SER A 655 -24.25 -15.51 12.47
CA SER A 655 -23.98 -16.73 13.24
C SER A 655 -24.03 -17.99 12.37
N ALA A 656 -24.96 -18.08 11.43
CA ALA A 656 -25.00 -19.19 10.47
C ALA A 656 -23.78 -19.20 9.54
N LEU A 657 -23.36 -18.04 9.03
CA LEU A 657 -22.16 -17.91 8.21
C LEU A 657 -20.90 -18.34 8.97
N LEU A 658 -20.74 -17.87 10.21
CA LEU A 658 -19.63 -18.25 11.08
C LEU A 658 -19.64 -19.77 11.35
N CYS A 659 -20.80 -20.33 11.68
CA CYS A 659 -20.97 -21.76 11.93
C CYS A 659 -20.56 -22.61 10.72
N LEU A 660 -21.07 -22.30 9.54
CA LEU A 660 -20.74 -23.01 8.30
C LEU A 660 -19.25 -22.91 7.98
N SER A 661 -18.66 -21.73 8.18
CA SER A 661 -17.23 -21.47 7.98
C SER A 661 -16.38 -22.35 8.92
N ILE A 662 -16.70 -22.35 10.21
CA ILE A 662 -16.02 -23.18 11.23
C ILE A 662 -16.17 -24.67 10.91
N ALA A 663 -17.39 -25.12 10.64
CA ALA A 663 -17.66 -26.53 10.34
C ALA A 663 -16.91 -27.00 9.09
N SER A 664 -16.82 -26.17 8.04
CA SER A 664 -16.11 -26.50 6.81
C SER A 664 -14.60 -26.70 7.05
N LEU A 665 -13.95 -25.84 7.85
CA LEU A 665 -12.54 -26.00 8.20
C LEU A 665 -12.31 -27.17 9.15
N MET A 666 -13.20 -27.40 10.12
CA MET A 666 -13.09 -28.56 11.02
C MET A 666 -13.21 -29.89 10.26
N LEU A 667 -14.02 -29.95 9.21
CA LEU A 667 -14.16 -31.16 8.38
C LEU A 667 -12.93 -31.41 7.49
N THR A 668 -12.30 -30.35 6.99
CA THR A 668 -11.28 -30.43 5.93
C THR A 668 -9.85 -30.31 6.44
N ARG A 669 -9.61 -29.51 7.49
CA ARG A 669 -8.26 -29.10 7.95
C ARG A 669 -7.91 -29.53 9.36
N ALA A 670 -8.89 -29.89 10.20
CA ALA A 670 -8.60 -30.21 11.60
C ALA A 670 -7.86 -31.53 11.83
N TRP A 671 -7.64 -32.33 10.78
CA TRP A 671 -6.76 -33.50 10.84
C TRP A 671 -5.29 -33.12 10.98
N ASP A 672 -4.87 -32.04 10.33
CA ASP A 672 -3.50 -31.54 10.37
C ASP A 672 -3.31 -30.51 11.50
N ASN A 673 -4.38 -29.82 11.88
CA ASN A 673 -4.38 -28.81 12.93
C ASN A 673 -5.51 -29.04 13.95
N GLU A 674 -5.28 -29.92 14.92
CA GLU A 674 -6.27 -30.26 15.98
C GLU A 674 -6.76 -29.04 16.77
N ASN A 675 -5.98 -27.95 16.83
CA ASN A 675 -6.37 -26.72 17.53
C ASN A 675 -7.64 -26.09 16.93
N LEU A 676 -7.95 -26.37 15.65
CA LEU A 676 -9.19 -25.92 14.99
C LEU A 676 -10.45 -26.42 15.69
N TYR A 677 -10.42 -27.60 16.34
CA TYR A 677 -11.56 -28.05 17.14
C TYR A 677 -11.78 -27.13 18.34
N THR A 678 -10.70 -26.74 19.02
CA THR A 678 -10.78 -25.85 20.20
C THR A 678 -11.17 -24.44 19.79
N SER A 679 -10.45 -23.85 18.83
CA SER A 679 -10.71 -22.48 18.38
C SER A 679 -12.05 -22.34 17.70
N GLY A 680 -12.47 -23.31 16.87
CA GLY A 680 -13.79 -23.30 16.24
C GLY A 680 -14.93 -23.30 17.26
N MET A 681 -14.91 -24.20 18.25
CA MET A 681 -15.94 -24.26 19.29
C MET A 681 -15.95 -23.01 20.18
N SER A 682 -14.78 -22.48 20.55
CA SER A 682 -14.69 -21.26 21.36
C SER A 682 -15.15 -20.02 20.60
N MET A 683 -14.76 -19.88 19.32
CA MET A 683 -15.18 -18.76 18.49
C MET A 683 -16.68 -18.78 18.19
N MET A 684 -17.28 -19.97 17.99
CA MET A 684 -18.74 -20.10 17.86
C MET A 684 -19.48 -19.66 19.12
N SER A 685 -18.86 -19.73 20.30
CA SER A 685 -19.50 -19.34 21.55
C SER A 685 -19.65 -17.82 21.72
N LEU A 686 -18.84 -17.01 21.01
CA LEU A 686 -18.83 -15.55 21.11
C LEU A 686 -20.14 -14.88 20.68
N PRO A 687 -20.70 -15.14 19.47
CA PRO A 687 -21.99 -14.55 19.10
C PRO A 687 -23.10 -14.96 20.06
N LEU A 688 -23.10 -16.21 20.55
CA LEU A 688 -24.11 -16.68 21.51
C LEU A 688 -23.99 -15.99 22.89
N LEU A 689 -22.78 -15.68 23.34
CA LEU A 689 -22.55 -14.85 24.54
C LEU A 689 -23.08 -13.43 24.34
N LEU A 690 -22.91 -12.88 23.14
CA LEU A 690 -23.50 -11.59 22.79
C LEU A 690 -25.03 -11.66 22.85
N ALA A 691 -25.66 -12.67 22.25
CA ALA A 691 -27.11 -12.87 22.33
C ALA A 691 -27.61 -12.98 23.79
N LEU A 692 -26.88 -13.69 24.64
CA LEU A 692 -27.16 -13.81 26.07
C LEU A 692 -27.12 -12.48 26.83
N SER A 693 -26.38 -11.49 26.35
CA SER A 693 -26.32 -10.18 27.01
C SER A 693 -27.63 -9.40 26.94
N GLY A 694 -28.56 -9.81 26.07
CA GLY A 694 -29.84 -9.13 25.85
C GLY A 694 -29.70 -7.71 25.27
N ARG A 695 -28.52 -7.38 24.72
CA ARG A 695 -28.24 -6.06 24.17
C ARG A 695 -28.94 -5.87 22.82
N GLU A 696 -29.60 -4.74 22.66
CA GLU A 696 -30.20 -4.32 21.39
C GLU A 696 -29.16 -3.64 20.46
N ALA A 697 -29.39 -3.79 19.16
CA ALA A 697 -28.55 -3.20 18.13
C ALA A 697 -28.62 -1.66 18.19
N THR A 698 -27.46 -1.02 18.09
CA THR A 698 -27.39 0.45 18.15
C THR A 698 -27.79 1.14 16.85
N ARG A 699 -27.66 0.48 15.70
CA ARG A 699 -28.04 1.00 14.38
C ARG A 699 -28.51 -0.12 13.47
N ILE A 700 -29.82 -0.24 13.25
CA ILE A 700 -30.38 -1.23 12.32
C ILE A 700 -30.05 -0.80 10.88
N LEU A 701 -29.54 -1.73 10.07
CA LEU A 701 -29.24 -1.48 8.66
C LEU A 701 -30.53 -1.47 7.83
N GLU A 702 -30.51 -0.72 6.72
CA GLU A 702 -31.63 -0.73 5.77
C GLU A 702 -31.87 -2.11 5.19
N LEU A 703 -33.12 -2.36 4.77
CA LEU A 703 -33.60 -3.64 4.24
C LEU A 703 -33.45 -4.83 5.22
N THR A 704 -33.22 -4.61 6.51
CA THR A 704 -33.22 -5.70 7.51
C THR A 704 -34.58 -6.43 7.55
N GLU A 705 -35.69 -5.70 7.41
CA GLU A 705 -37.05 -6.27 7.38
C GLU A 705 -37.30 -7.21 6.18
N SER A 706 -36.47 -7.13 5.13
CA SER A 706 -36.56 -8.03 3.98
C SER A 706 -36.01 -9.43 4.26
N LEU A 707 -35.27 -9.60 5.36
CA LEU A 707 -34.69 -10.89 5.76
C LEU A 707 -35.76 -11.78 6.41
N PRO A 708 -35.69 -13.10 6.22
CA PRO A 708 -36.64 -14.02 6.84
C PRO A 708 -36.48 -14.00 8.37
N GLU A 709 -37.59 -13.84 9.08
CA GLU A 709 -37.63 -13.98 10.54
C GLU A 709 -37.46 -15.46 10.92
N VAL A 710 -36.34 -15.77 11.57
CA VAL A 710 -36.02 -17.10 12.09
C VAL A 710 -35.69 -16.97 13.56
N ASP A 711 -36.14 -17.94 14.36
CA ASP A 711 -35.88 -17.97 15.80
C ASP A 711 -34.36 -18.06 16.09
N MET A 712 -33.83 -16.99 16.69
CA MET A 712 -32.42 -16.85 17.08
C MET A 712 -31.91 -18.00 17.96
N VAL A 713 -32.74 -18.48 18.89
CA VAL A 713 -32.38 -19.51 19.87
C VAL A 713 -32.29 -20.86 19.18
N LEU A 714 -33.25 -21.15 18.29
CA LEU A 714 -33.21 -22.37 17.49
C LEU A 714 -31.99 -22.41 16.57
N VAL A 715 -31.62 -21.28 15.96
CA VAL A 715 -30.40 -21.14 15.16
C VAL A 715 -29.15 -21.34 16.01
N SER A 716 -29.12 -20.81 17.24
CA SER A 716 -28.00 -20.99 18.17
C SER A 716 -27.80 -22.46 18.53
N VAL A 717 -28.88 -23.18 18.83
CA VAL A 717 -28.86 -24.64 19.08
C VAL A 717 -28.39 -25.39 17.83
N ALA A 718 -28.90 -25.03 16.65
CA ALA A 718 -28.50 -25.67 15.40
C ALA A 718 -27.00 -25.46 15.10
N CYS A 719 -26.47 -24.25 15.32
CA CYS A 719 -25.06 -23.97 15.11
C CYS A 719 -24.17 -24.78 16.05
N ALA A 720 -24.53 -24.86 17.33
CA ALA A 720 -23.82 -25.70 18.29
C ALA A 720 -23.90 -27.19 17.93
N ALA A 721 -25.07 -27.66 17.44
CA ALA A 721 -25.26 -29.03 17.01
C ALA A 721 -24.37 -29.39 15.81
N ILE A 722 -24.24 -28.49 14.83
CA ILE A 722 -23.38 -28.67 13.66
C ILE A 722 -21.92 -28.80 14.09
N VAL A 723 -21.42 -27.83 14.87
CA VAL A 723 -20.00 -27.82 15.30
C VAL A 723 -19.66 -29.04 16.16
N LEU A 724 -20.53 -29.40 17.12
CA LEU A 724 -20.36 -30.61 17.94
C LEU A 724 -20.49 -31.88 17.11
N GLY A 725 -21.38 -31.92 16.12
CA GLY A 725 -21.56 -33.04 15.20
C GLY A 725 -20.32 -33.33 14.37
N VAL A 726 -19.52 -32.31 14.04
CA VAL A 726 -18.22 -32.47 13.39
C VAL A 726 -17.14 -32.92 14.38
N TYR A 727 -17.15 -32.40 15.60
CA TYR A 727 -16.13 -32.70 16.63
C TYR A 727 -16.28 -34.10 17.25
N LEU A 728 -17.47 -34.47 17.74
CA LEU A 728 -17.68 -35.67 18.56
C LEU A 728 -17.23 -36.98 17.87
N PRO A 729 -17.53 -37.23 16.58
CA PRO A 729 -17.05 -38.44 15.90
C PRO A 729 -15.52 -38.55 15.88
N ARG A 730 -14.82 -37.40 15.96
CA ARG A 730 -13.37 -37.28 15.86
C ARG A 730 -12.66 -37.28 17.21
N ALA A 731 -13.37 -37.03 18.30
CA ALA A 731 -12.82 -36.94 19.65
C ALA A 731 -11.92 -38.13 20.05
N GLY A 732 -12.20 -39.34 19.57
CA GLY A 732 -11.39 -40.52 19.88
C GLY A 732 -9.96 -40.50 19.31
N GLY A 733 -9.70 -39.72 18.25
CA GLY A 733 -8.41 -39.64 17.57
C GLY A 733 -7.51 -38.49 17.99
N ILE A 734 -8.00 -37.54 18.79
CA ILE A 734 -7.31 -36.29 19.13
C ILE A 734 -6.25 -36.53 20.22
N GLU A 735 -5.02 -36.09 20.02
CA GLU A 735 -3.95 -36.28 21.00
C GLU A 735 -4.23 -35.54 22.31
N LYS A 736 -4.54 -34.23 22.22
CA LYS A 736 -4.79 -33.32 23.36
C LYS A 736 -6.28 -33.03 23.54
N LEU A 737 -7.03 -34.01 24.05
CA LEU A 737 -8.49 -33.94 24.17
C LEU A 737 -9.01 -32.85 25.12
N LEU A 738 -8.21 -32.41 26.11
CA LEU A 738 -8.67 -31.51 27.17
C LEU A 738 -9.19 -30.16 26.64
N ASN A 739 -8.43 -29.52 25.75
CA ASN A 739 -8.78 -28.18 25.26
C ASN A 739 -10.07 -28.19 24.41
N PRO A 740 -10.24 -29.09 23.42
CA PRO A 740 -11.51 -29.21 22.70
C PRO A 740 -12.69 -29.58 23.60
N ALA A 741 -12.49 -30.46 24.58
CA ALA A 741 -13.58 -30.87 25.49
C ALA A 741 -14.05 -29.71 26.38
N LEU A 742 -13.13 -28.87 26.87
CA LEU A 742 -13.47 -27.65 27.61
C LEU A 742 -14.19 -26.63 26.73
N ALA A 743 -13.77 -26.46 25.47
CA ALA A 743 -14.44 -25.57 24.52
C ALA A 743 -15.86 -26.07 24.17
N ALA A 744 -16.04 -27.38 23.99
CA ALA A 744 -17.35 -28.01 23.78
C ALA A 744 -18.28 -27.79 24.99
N LEU A 745 -17.76 -27.99 26.20
CA LEU A 745 -18.49 -27.74 27.44
C LEU A 745 -18.92 -26.27 27.53
N TRP A 746 -17.99 -25.35 27.26
CA TRP A 746 -18.26 -23.91 27.28
C TRP A 746 -19.39 -23.53 26.32
N LEU A 747 -19.31 -24.00 25.07
CA LEU A 747 -20.34 -23.77 24.06
C LEU A 747 -21.71 -24.32 24.51
N LEU A 748 -21.75 -25.54 25.05
CA LEU A 748 -22.99 -26.17 25.53
C LEU A 748 -23.62 -25.40 26.70
N VAL A 749 -22.81 -24.96 27.67
CA VAL A 749 -23.29 -24.18 28.82
C VAL A 749 -23.95 -22.87 28.35
N ILE A 750 -23.33 -22.19 27.38
CA ILE A 750 -23.86 -20.94 26.81
C ILE A 750 -25.18 -21.20 26.06
N VAL A 751 -25.25 -22.24 25.23
CA VAL A 751 -26.47 -22.59 24.49
C VAL A 751 -27.63 -22.96 25.42
N ILE A 752 -27.35 -23.70 26.49
CA ILE A 752 -28.34 -24.03 27.53
C ILE A 752 -28.82 -22.75 28.19
N ALA A 753 -27.89 -21.90 28.67
CA ALA A 753 -28.24 -20.64 29.32
C ALA A 753 -29.15 -19.78 28.41
N LEU A 754 -28.81 -19.67 27.13
CA LEU A 754 -29.58 -18.90 26.14
C LEU A 754 -30.98 -19.48 25.92
N SER A 755 -31.08 -20.80 25.86
CA SER A 755 -32.37 -21.49 25.69
C SER A 755 -33.30 -21.31 26.89
N PHE A 756 -32.73 -21.28 28.11
CA PHE A 756 -33.49 -21.06 29.34
C PHE A 756 -33.92 -19.59 29.50
N ASP A 757 -33.02 -18.64 29.21
CA ASP A 757 -33.30 -17.20 29.26
C ASP A 757 -34.47 -16.80 28.37
N GLN A 758 -34.48 -17.29 27.13
CA GLN A 758 -35.47 -16.94 26.10
C GLN A 758 -36.76 -17.78 26.15
N GLY A 759 -36.86 -18.78 27.04
CA GLY A 759 -38.09 -19.53 27.27
C GLY A 759 -38.55 -20.49 26.16
N ASN A 760 -37.74 -20.77 25.12
CA ASN A 760 -38.12 -21.68 24.03
C ASN A 760 -37.99 -23.16 24.46
N GLN A 761 -39.12 -23.85 24.67
CA GLN A 761 -39.15 -25.26 25.12
C GLN A 761 -38.43 -26.24 24.18
N THR A 762 -38.50 -26.01 22.86
CA THR A 762 -37.84 -26.88 21.88
C THR A 762 -36.32 -26.73 21.96
N ALA A 763 -35.83 -25.50 22.08
CA ALA A 763 -34.41 -25.22 22.24
C ALA A 763 -33.87 -25.72 23.60
N GLN A 764 -34.65 -25.59 24.69
CA GLN A 764 -34.30 -26.10 26.02
C GLN A 764 -34.12 -27.62 26.01
N THR A 765 -35.08 -28.34 25.45
CA THR A 765 -35.01 -29.81 25.38
C THR A 765 -33.86 -30.26 24.48
N ALA A 766 -33.68 -29.64 23.32
CA ALA A 766 -32.60 -29.96 22.40
C ALA A 766 -31.20 -29.68 22.99
N SER A 767 -31.00 -28.53 23.63
CA SER A 767 -29.70 -28.14 24.21
C SER A 767 -29.30 -29.05 25.39
N VAL A 768 -30.24 -29.39 26.28
CA VAL A 768 -29.99 -30.34 27.38
C VAL A 768 -29.70 -31.74 26.84
N ALA A 769 -30.46 -32.20 25.83
CA ALA A 769 -30.21 -33.50 25.19
C ALA A 769 -28.82 -33.55 24.55
N MET A 770 -28.41 -32.49 23.83
CA MET A 770 -27.07 -32.38 23.26
C MET A 770 -25.98 -32.46 24.32
N PHE A 771 -26.16 -31.80 25.47
CA PHE A 771 -25.20 -31.86 26.56
C PHE A 771 -25.05 -33.29 27.12
N VAL A 772 -26.16 -33.99 27.36
CA VAL A 772 -26.13 -35.37 27.86
C VAL A 772 -25.45 -36.30 26.84
N VAL A 773 -25.84 -36.22 25.57
CA VAL A 773 -25.27 -37.05 24.50
C VAL A 773 -23.78 -36.77 24.33
N SER A 774 -23.37 -35.51 24.29
CA SER A 774 -21.96 -35.11 24.15
C SER A 774 -21.12 -35.59 25.33
N SER A 775 -21.63 -35.46 26.56
CA SER A 775 -20.95 -35.89 27.78
C SER A 775 -20.74 -37.41 27.81
N LEU A 776 -21.80 -38.18 27.53
CA LEU A 776 -21.72 -39.64 27.45
C LEU A 776 -20.74 -40.10 26.37
N TRP A 777 -20.75 -39.44 25.21
CA TRP A 777 -19.85 -39.76 24.11
C TRP A 777 -18.38 -39.50 24.46
N LEU A 778 -18.07 -38.35 25.09
CA LEU A 778 -16.71 -38.01 25.50
C LEU A 778 -16.18 -38.93 26.60
N VAL A 779 -17.01 -39.30 27.58
CA VAL A 779 -16.63 -40.27 28.62
C VAL A 779 -16.35 -41.63 28.00
N ALA A 780 -17.27 -42.15 27.19
CA ALA A 780 -17.10 -43.46 26.55
C ALA A 780 -15.82 -43.52 25.69
N ARG A 781 -15.53 -42.47 24.90
CA ARG A 781 -14.30 -42.41 24.09
C ARG A 781 -13.04 -42.21 24.95
N GLY A 782 -13.13 -41.44 26.03
CA GLY A 782 -12.04 -41.26 26.99
C GLY A 782 -11.64 -42.56 27.67
N GLU A 783 -12.63 -43.31 28.15
CA GLU A 783 -12.45 -44.65 28.76
C GLU A 783 -11.90 -45.65 27.74
N LEU A 784 -12.51 -45.77 26.56
CA LEU A 784 -12.02 -46.64 25.47
C LEU A 784 -10.56 -46.35 25.12
N ARG A 785 -10.14 -45.07 25.10
CA ARG A 785 -8.75 -44.70 24.84
C ARG A 785 -7.82 -45.10 25.99
N ALA A 786 -8.23 -44.86 27.24
CA ALA A 786 -7.47 -45.27 28.42
C ALA A 786 -7.27 -46.81 28.42
N GLU A 787 -8.32 -47.56 28.08
CA GLU A 787 -8.28 -49.00 27.91
C GLU A 787 -7.32 -49.42 26.79
N LEU A 788 -7.49 -48.91 25.57
CA LEU A 788 -6.62 -49.25 24.44
C LEU A 788 -5.15 -48.93 24.72
N LYS A 789 -4.86 -47.79 25.37
CA LYS A 789 -3.50 -47.42 25.77
C LYS A 789 -2.96 -48.38 26.83
N SER A 790 -3.78 -48.78 27.80
CA SER A 790 -3.38 -49.75 28.82
C SER A 790 -3.13 -51.15 28.22
N VAL A 791 -3.93 -51.56 27.23
CA VAL A 791 -3.79 -52.84 26.52
C VAL A 791 -2.56 -52.82 25.62
N ALA A 792 -2.35 -51.78 24.82
CA ALA A 792 -1.14 -51.64 24.00
C ALA A 792 0.13 -51.57 24.86
N MET A 793 0.08 -50.87 26.00
CA MET A 793 1.17 -50.86 26.97
C MET A 793 1.37 -52.24 27.60
N ARG A 794 0.31 -53.02 27.85
CA ARG A 794 0.43 -54.40 28.32
C ARG A 794 1.08 -55.29 27.26
N ASP A 795 0.65 -55.20 26.01
CA ASP A 795 1.09 -56.09 24.93
C ASP A 795 2.57 -55.82 24.57
N THR A 796 2.98 -54.56 24.49
CA THR A 796 4.41 -54.19 24.36
C THR A 796 5.25 -54.71 25.53
N ARG A 797 4.71 -54.72 26.75
CA ARG A 797 5.39 -55.29 27.93
C ARG A 797 5.48 -56.80 27.88
N LEU A 798 4.46 -57.47 27.35
CA LEU A 798 4.49 -58.92 27.11
C LEU A 798 5.49 -59.29 26.02
N GLU A 799 5.64 -58.49 24.97
CA GLU A 799 6.68 -58.67 23.95
C GLU A 799 8.09 -58.45 24.51
N MET A 800 8.29 -57.41 25.33
CA MET A 800 9.56 -57.18 26.03
C MET A 800 9.91 -58.35 26.96
N ALA A 801 8.93 -58.85 27.72
CA ALA A 801 9.11 -60.02 28.56
C ALA A 801 9.43 -61.28 27.72
N ALA A 802 8.79 -61.47 26.56
CA ALA A 802 9.07 -62.59 25.67
C ALA A 802 10.48 -62.51 25.05
N LYS A 803 10.95 -61.30 24.70
CA LYS A 803 12.34 -61.07 24.27
C LYS A 803 13.34 -61.32 25.39
N ALA A 804 13.08 -60.83 26.60
CA ALA A 804 13.94 -61.08 27.76
C ALA A 804 14.06 -62.57 28.07
N VAL A 805 12.95 -63.33 27.99
CA VAL A 805 12.96 -64.80 28.13
C VAL A 805 13.75 -65.46 26.99
N GLY A 806 13.62 -64.97 25.75
CA GLY A 806 14.36 -65.48 24.60
C GLY A 806 15.86 -65.21 24.67
N ASP A 807 16.25 -64.03 25.14
CA ASP A 807 17.64 -63.65 25.39
C ASP A 807 18.22 -64.49 26.54
N GLU A 808 17.52 -64.63 27.68
CA GLU A 808 17.95 -65.49 28.80
C GLU A 808 18.18 -66.95 28.34
N ALA A 809 17.29 -67.50 27.51
CA ALA A 809 17.45 -68.84 26.93
C ALA A 809 18.60 -68.96 25.93
N MET A 810 18.99 -67.87 25.26
CA MET A 810 20.15 -67.82 24.35
C MET A 810 21.48 -67.73 25.12
N PHE A 811 21.46 -67.11 26.31
CA PHE A 811 22.61 -67.00 27.22
C PHE A 811 22.76 -68.20 28.18
N GLU A 812 21.72 -69.02 28.38
CA GLU A 812 21.76 -70.32 29.08
C GLU A 812 22.58 -71.38 28.30
N GLY A 813 23.88 -71.15 28.18
CA GLY A 813 24.83 -72.07 27.54
C GLY A 813 26.14 -71.45 27.07
N SER A 814 26.22 -70.11 26.92
CA SER A 814 27.40 -69.43 26.37
C SER A 814 28.43 -68.97 27.41
N GLY A 815 28.08 -68.97 28.71
CA GLY A 815 28.97 -68.51 29.78
C GLY A 815 29.21 -66.99 29.80
N GLU A 816 28.47 -66.21 28.99
CA GLU A 816 28.48 -64.75 29.04
C GLU A 816 27.65 -64.23 30.22
N VAL A 817 28.16 -63.17 30.87
CA VAL A 817 27.51 -62.51 32.02
C VAL A 817 26.26 -61.77 31.54
N SER A 818 25.09 -62.10 32.10
CA SER A 818 23.85 -61.41 31.74
C SER A 818 23.93 -59.92 32.05
N MET A 819 23.56 -59.08 31.08
CA MET A 819 23.54 -57.63 31.24
C MET A 819 22.46 -57.23 32.26
N TYR A 820 22.77 -56.27 33.13
CA TYR A 820 21.82 -55.76 34.14
C TYR A 820 20.60 -55.10 33.46
N ASP A 821 19.45 -55.75 33.58
CA ASP A 821 18.19 -55.21 33.11
C ASP A 821 17.61 -54.21 34.12
N ALA A 822 17.96 -52.93 33.92
CA ALA A 822 17.49 -51.82 34.74
C ALA A 822 15.95 -51.71 34.78
N ARG A 823 15.25 -52.19 33.75
CA ARG A 823 13.79 -52.16 33.69
C ARG A 823 13.19 -53.23 34.58
N ARG A 824 13.72 -54.46 34.55
CA ARG A 824 13.31 -55.55 35.46
C ARG A 824 13.46 -55.15 36.92
N ALA A 825 14.61 -54.58 37.30
CA ALA A 825 14.86 -54.11 38.66
C ALA A 825 13.87 -53.01 39.09
N ALA A 826 13.51 -52.09 38.19
CA ALA A 826 12.50 -51.06 38.44
C ALA A 826 11.11 -51.68 38.68
N MET A 827 10.71 -52.66 37.88
CA MET A 827 9.42 -53.35 38.03
C MET A 827 9.34 -54.21 39.29
N GLU A 828 10.44 -54.85 39.69
CA GLU A 828 10.55 -55.56 40.98
C GLU A 828 10.40 -54.60 42.17
N ALA A 829 11.04 -53.43 42.09
CA ALA A 829 10.90 -52.40 43.11
C ALA A 829 9.46 -51.83 43.17
N GLU A 830 8.83 -51.61 42.02
CA GLU A 830 7.42 -51.19 41.90
C GLU A 830 6.48 -52.25 42.51
N ARG A 831 6.73 -53.54 42.22
CA ARG A 831 5.93 -54.66 42.74
C ARG A 831 6.04 -54.78 44.24
N ARG A 832 7.24 -54.65 44.79
CA ARG A 832 7.50 -54.65 46.25
C ARG A 832 6.78 -53.52 46.98
N LYS A 833 6.51 -52.40 46.30
CA LYS A 833 5.72 -51.28 46.87
C LYS A 833 4.21 -51.54 46.84
N ARG A 834 3.72 -52.43 45.98
CA ARG A 834 2.28 -52.75 45.84
C ARG A 834 1.88 -53.88 46.79
N ARG A 835 1.10 -53.55 47.82
CA ARG A 835 0.67 -54.50 48.87
C ARG A 835 -0.26 -55.61 48.37
N ASP A 836 -0.85 -55.44 47.18
CA ASP A 836 -1.78 -56.34 46.52
C ASP A 836 -1.11 -57.36 45.58
N LYS A 837 0.21 -57.25 45.33
CA LYS A 837 0.94 -58.15 44.43
C LYS A 837 2.07 -58.87 45.19
N MET A 838 2.05 -60.21 45.17
CA MET A 838 3.18 -61.02 45.68
C MET A 838 4.35 -61.02 44.68
N GLY A 839 5.56 -61.31 45.16
CA GLY A 839 6.72 -61.54 44.29
C GLY A 839 6.40 -62.64 43.27
N THR A 840 6.83 -62.44 42.03
CA THR A 840 6.62 -63.39 40.93
C THR A 840 7.92 -63.56 40.16
N ASP A 841 8.21 -64.81 39.78
CA ASP A 841 9.32 -65.17 38.90
C ASP A 841 8.87 -65.21 37.42
N ASP A 842 7.57 -65.08 37.15
CA ASP A 842 7.05 -64.96 35.78
C ASP A 842 7.38 -63.56 35.24
N LEU A 843 8.33 -63.50 34.30
CA LEU A 843 8.74 -62.27 33.64
C LEU A 843 7.58 -61.53 32.97
N ARG A 844 6.56 -62.22 32.46
CA ARG A 844 5.36 -61.60 31.86
C ARG A 844 4.49 -60.91 32.90
N GLU A 845 4.35 -61.53 34.06
CA GLU A 845 3.61 -60.98 35.19
C GLU A 845 4.39 -59.85 35.87
N LEU A 846 5.72 -59.94 35.91
CA LEU A 846 6.61 -58.93 36.46
C LEU A 846 6.62 -57.66 35.60
N TYR A 847 6.73 -57.80 34.28
CA TYR A 847 6.77 -56.68 33.34
C TYR A 847 5.44 -55.93 33.18
N THR A 848 4.33 -56.53 33.62
CA THR A 848 2.99 -55.93 33.64
C THR A 848 2.58 -55.43 35.04
N THR A 849 3.53 -55.33 35.98
CA THR A 849 3.27 -54.96 37.38
C THR A 849 2.63 -53.56 37.54
N ASP A 850 3.08 -52.58 36.78
CA ASP A 850 2.64 -51.17 36.85
C ASP A 850 1.37 -50.90 36.04
N VAL A 851 1.11 -51.73 35.02
CA VAL A 851 -0.08 -51.66 34.16
C VAL A 851 -1.27 -52.28 34.89
N SER A 852 -2.11 -51.45 35.49
CA SER A 852 -3.37 -51.87 36.09
C SER A 852 -4.52 -51.00 35.57
N HIS A 853 -5.39 -51.59 34.76
CA HIS A 853 -6.77 -51.15 34.64
C HIS A 853 -7.65 -52.37 34.89
N LYS A 854 -8.53 -52.30 35.89
CA LYS A 854 -9.72 -53.16 35.96
C LYS A 854 -10.86 -52.33 35.34
N PRO A 855 -11.67 -52.91 34.45
CA PRO A 855 -12.85 -52.23 33.93
C PRO A 855 -13.76 -51.72 35.06
#